data_AF-A0A663LVU5-F1
#
_entry.id   AF-A0A663LVU5-F1
#
_cell.length_a   1.000
_cell.length_b   1.000
_cell.length_c   1.000
_cell.angle_alpha   90.00
_cell.angle_beta   90.00
_cell.angle_gamma   90.00
#
_symmetry.space_group_name_H-M   'P 1'
#
loop_
_entity.id
_entity.type
_entity.pdbx_description
1 polymer ?
#
loop_
_entity_poly.entity_id
_entity_poly.type
_entity_poly.pdbx_seq_one_letter_code
_entity_poly.pdbx_strand_id
1 'polypeptide(L)'
;MFYIFSEEKSDEIMKLLGDVRLNALVLGGSSGFIEIYAYGMFKIATVTGVAGSCRGLCLSSDLKSLSVITEIQDSSDREAEITYFQLDTSLLSSYLPEVTRMARKFTHISTLLQYIKLSLTCMCEAWEEILMQMDSRLTKFVQEKNTTTSVQDEFMQLLLWGKASLELQALLMNQLTVKGLKKLGQSIESSYSSIQKLVISHLQSGSEALLYHLSELKGMALWKQKYESLGLDASGIEEAITAVGSFILKANELLQVIDSSMKNFKAFFRWLYVAMLRMSEDHVLPELNKMTQKDITFVADFLTEHFNEAPELYNRKGKYFNVERVGQYLKDEDDDLVSPPNTEGNQWFNFLKNSTHLKESPLLFPYYPEKSLHFVKRQMEGVIDQCLQKPADVIGKSVHQAVCMTLYKTSQSEDSTPQLFKLPFLWNDKTSNIHYVLFTILENSISKIHILRRHTDTSRSVSNGILAVEFGNFLNNSVNESSDSRSYSCLDAHFYDDETVTVVLKESVEQEGKERVLAQLPLSSVYTDEEQDREFIWDSTKRLDEQSGEIPTRTVFLENQWRVLENMKAQYVSVNGIRKVSCVLSSNLRHVRVFEMDVEDDGEVEEEEEEETTQIAAGEPDELNQSADNQDNVCGASVEELPDETEEQESSLDP
;
A
#
# COMPACT_ATOMS: atom_id res chain seq x y z
N MET A 1 8.48 12.27 -2.71
CA MET A 1 7.84 11.08 -3.30
C MET A 1 7.51 11.39 -4.77
N PHE A 2 8.54 11.75 -5.53
CA PHE A 2 8.49 12.11 -6.94
C PHE A 2 9.75 11.49 -7.54
N TYR A 3 9.64 10.68 -8.59
CA TYR A 3 10.62 10.54 -9.68
C TYR A 3 10.11 9.46 -10.65
N ILE A 4 10.00 9.90 -11.90
CA ILE A 4 9.41 9.26 -13.07
C ILE A 4 10.15 7.97 -13.43
N PHE A 5 9.41 6.98 -13.96
CA PHE A 5 9.88 5.66 -14.38
C PHE A 5 11.17 5.73 -15.22
N SER A 6 12.31 5.38 -14.62
CA SER A 6 13.45 4.80 -15.34
C SER A 6 13.30 3.28 -15.36
N GLU A 7 13.91 2.61 -16.34
CA GLU A 7 13.96 1.14 -16.45
C GLU A 7 14.40 0.45 -15.14
N GLU A 8 15.23 1.09 -14.31
CA GLU A 8 15.69 0.57 -13.02
C GLU A 8 14.58 0.43 -11.96
N LYS A 9 13.42 1.10 -12.12
CA LYS A 9 12.30 1.05 -11.15
C LYS A 9 11.09 0.22 -11.59
N SER A 10 11.16 -0.39 -12.79
CA SER A 10 10.32 -1.55 -13.13
C SER A 10 10.35 -2.58 -11.99
N ASP A 11 11.51 -2.75 -11.36
CA ASP A 11 11.71 -3.68 -10.25
C ASP A 11 10.93 -3.33 -8.97
N GLU A 12 10.67 -2.05 -8.68
CA GLU A 12 9.87 -1.66 -7.50
C GLU A 12 8.39 -2.03 -7.68
N ILE A 13 7.87 -1.89 -8.90
CA ILE A 13 6.50 -2.27 -9.26
C ILE A 13 6.36 -3.79 -9.39
N MET A 14 7.39 -4.46 -9.92
CA MET A 14 7.46 -5.92 -9.94
C MET A 14 7.55 -6.50 -8.52
N LYS A 15 8.27 -5.83 -7.60
CA LYS A 15 8.27 -6.18 -6.16
C LYS A 15 6.90 -6.00 -5.52
N LEU A 16 6.18 -4.93 -5.87
CA LEU A 16 4.80 -4.69 -5.45
C LEU A 16 3.85 -5.79 -5.98
N LEU A 17 3.98 -6.18 -7.24
CA LEU A 17 3.17 -7.24 -7.85
C LEU A 17 3.47 -8.64 -7.30
N GLY A 18 4.61 -8.79 -6.60
CA GLY A 18 4.96 -10.00 -5.86
C GLY A 18 5.21 -11.24 -6.72
N ASP A 19 5.36 -12.38 -6.05
CA ASP A 19 5.41 -13.70 -6.69
C ASP A 19 4.06 -14.02 -7.38
N VAL A 20 4.09 -14.90 -8.38
CA VAL A 20 2.92 -15.36 -9.14
C VAL A 20 1.87 -15.98 -8.21
N ARG A 21 2.30 -16.58 -7.10
CA ARG A 21 1.41 -17.22 -6.13
C ARG A 21 0.53 -16.19 -5.41
N LEU A 22 -0.78 -16.45 -5.38
CA LEU A 22 -1.73 -15.64 -4.62
C LEU A 22 -1.35 -15.61 -3.14
N ASN A 23 -1.20 -14.41 -2.61
CA ASN A 23 -1.21 -14.13 -1.18
C ASN A 23 -2.39 -13.19 -0.86
N ALA A 24 -2.93 -13.28 0.34
CA ALA A 24 -4.10 -12.52 0.75
C ALA A 24 -3.86 -11.86 2.11
N LEU A 25 -4.19 -10.58 2.20
CA LEU A 25 -4.26 -9.80 3.43
C LEU A 25 -5.73 -9.72 3.85
N VAL A 26 -6.05 -10.29 5.01
CA VAL A 26 -7.41 -10.24 5.57
C VAL A 26 -7.45 -9.15 6.63
N LEU A 27 -8.43 -8.25 6.50
CA LEU A 27 -8.64 -7.12 7.39
C LEU A 27 -10.02 -7.21 8.02
N GLY A 28 -10.10 -6.96 9.32
CA GLY A 28 -11.35 -6.86 10.05
C GLY A 28 -11.18 -5.93 11.23
N GLY A 29 -12.25 -5.24 11.60
CA GLY A 29 -12.26 -4.29 12.70
C GLY A 29 -13.63 -4.26 13.39
N SER A 30 -13.99 -3.11 13.95
CA SER A 30 -15.27 -2.86 14.61
C SER A 30 -16.39 -2.40 13.67
N SER A 31 -16.12 -2.31 12.37
CA SER A 31 -17.05 -1.80 11.36
C SER A 31 -18.09 -2.81 10.87
N GLY A 32 -18.06 -4.05 11.37
CA GLY A 32 -19.03 -5.09 11.03
C GLY A 32 -18.83 -5.75 9.66
N PHE A 33 -17.65 -5.58 9.07
CA PHE A 33 -17.25 -6.24 7.83
C PHE A 33 -15.80 -6.72 7.87
N ILE A 34 -15.50 -7.74 7.06
CA ILE A 34 -14.16 -8.25 6.81
C ILE A 34 -13.84 -8.06 5.33
N GLU A 35 -12.64 -7.57 5.04
CA GLU A 35 -12.15 -7.39 3.67
C GLU A 35 -10.98 -8.33 3.40
N ILE A 36 -10.94 -8.89 2.19
CA ILE A 36 -9.84 -9.74 1.73
C ILE A 36 -9.16 -9.04 0.57
N TYR A 37 -7.89 -8.70 0.72
CA TYR A 37 -7.07 -8.04 -0.29
C TYR A 37 -6.05 -9.03 -0.88
N ALA A 38 -6.20 -9.35 -2.17
CA ALA A 38 -5.18 -10.09 -2.91
C ALA A 38 -3.93 -9.22 -3.10
N TYR A 39 -2.76 -9.83 -2.87
CA TYR A 39 -1.45 -9.17 -2.95
C TYR A 39 -1.30 -7.96 -2.00
N GLY A 40 -2.19 -7.82 -1.01
CA GLY A 40 -2.27 -6.64 -0.14
C GLY A 40 -2.71 -5.36 -0.86
N MET A 41 -3.20 -5.44 -2.10
CA MET A 41 -3.53 -4.28 -2.93
C MET A 41 -4.97 -4.27 -3.40
N PHE A 42 -5.43 -5.39 -3.95
CA PHE A 42 -6.72 -5.44 -4.62
C PHE A 42 -7.75 -6.18 -3.77
N LYS A 43 -8.85 -5.50 -3.45
CA LYS A 43 -9.94 -6.07 -2.66
C LYS A 43 -10.71 -7.10 -3.49
N ILE A 44 -10.62 -8.37 -3.10
CA ILE A 44 -11.32 -9.49 -3.77
C ILE A 44 -12.61 -9.91 -3.08
N ALA A 45 -12.82 -9.54 -1.81
CA ALA A 45 -14.06 -9.85 -1.09
C ALA A 45 -14.34 -8.83 0.00
N THR A 46 -15.62 -8.50 0.19
CA THR A 46 -16.14 -7.76 1.35
C THR A 46 -17.26 -8.57 2.00
N VAL A 47 -16.95 -9.24 3.11
CA VAL A 47 -17.90 -10.03 3.89
C VAL A 47 -18.57 -9.11 4.90
N THR A 48 -19.91 -9.04 4.89
CA THR A 48 -20.70 -8.16 5.75
C THR A 48 -21.49 -8.97 6.78
N GLY A 49 -21.96 -8.31 7.85
CA GLY A 49 -22.77 -8.97 8.88
C GLY A 49 -21.93 -9.66 9.96
N VAL A 50 -20.68 -9.26 10.12
CA VAL A 50 -19.81 -9.74 11.20
C VAL A 50 -20.18 -9.00 12.48
N ALA A 51 -20.57 -9.72 13.52
CA ALA A 51 -20.95 -9.12 14.79
C ALA A 51 -19.71 -8.70 15.60
N GLY A 52 -19.80 -7.57 16.31
CA GLY A 52 -18.74 -7.12 17.22
C GLY A 52 -17.48 -6.61 16.52
N SER A 53 -16.36 -6.62 17.26
CA SER A 53 -15.04 -6.23 16.78
C SER A 53 -14.16 -7.46 16.54
N CYS A 54 -13.59 -7.59 15.34
CA CYS A 54 -12.65 -8.68 15.05
C CYS A 54 -11.38 -8.55 15.91
N ARG A 55 -11.01 -9.66 16.57
CA ARG A 55 -9.79 -9.80 17.40
C ARG A 55 -8.75 -10.71 16.75
N GLY A 56 -9.21 -11.78 16.10
CA GLY A 56 -8.36 -12.74 15.39
C GLY A 56 -8.94 -13.11 14.03
N LEU A 57 -8.09 -13.24 13.03
CA LEU A 57 -8.45 -13.64 11.68
C LEU A 57 -7.44 -14.66 11.17
N CYS A 58 -7.91 -15.79 10.63
CA CYS A 58 -7.04 -16.78 10.03
C CYS A 58 -7.71 -17.42 8.81
N LEU A 59 -7.22 -17.05 7.62
CA LEU A 59 -7.66 -17.63 6.36
C LEU A 59 -6.91 -18.93 6.12
N SER A 60 -7.62 -19.99 5.76
CA SER A 60 -6.98 -21.27 5.47
C SER A 60 -6.10 -21.18 4.23
N SER A 61 -4.99 -21.92 4.26
CA SER A 61 -4.06 -21.99 3.13
C SER A 61 -4.65 -22.64 1.86
N ASP A 62 -5.70 -23.46 2.02
CA ASP A 62 -6.51 -24.03 0.93
C ASP A 62 -7.70 -23.14 0.51
N LEU A 63 -7.88 -21.98 1.17
CA LEU A 63 -8.95 -21.00 0.98
C LEU A 63 -10.37 -21.55 1.14
N LYS A 64 -10.55 -22.71 1.77
CA LYS A 64 -11.88 -23.28 2.02
C LYS A 64 -12.64 -22.59 3.14
N SER A 65 -11.95 -22.08 4.15
CA SER A 65 -12.64 -21.33 5.21
C SER A 65 -11.79 -20.24 5.83
N LEU A 66 -12.49 -19.25 6.38
CA LEU A 66 -11.92 -18.18 7.18
C LEU A 66 -12.39 -18.36 8.64
N SER A 67 -11.46 -18.56 9.56
CA SER A 67 -11.75 -18.53 10.99
C SER A 67 -11.61 -17.12 11.54
N VAL A 68 -12.55 -16.72 12.38
CA VAL A 68 -12.68 -15.36 12.91
C VAL A 68 -12.98 -15.44 14.39
N ILE A 69 -12.32 -14.61 15.19
CA ILE A 69 -12.70 -14.36 16.58
C ILE A 69 -13.17 -12.92 16.68
N THR A 70 -14.33 -12.72 17.29
CA THR A 70 -14.86 -11.39 17.56
C THR A 70 -15.15 -11.21 19.03
N GLU A 71 -15.10 -9.96 19.45
CA GLU A 71 -15.56 -9.51 20.75
C GLU A 71 -16.83 -8.69 20.56
N ILE A 72 -17.92 -9.17 21.16
CA ILE A 72 -19.23 -8.53 21.11
C ILE A 72 -19.47 -7.90 22.47
N GLN A 73 -19.60 -6.58 22.50
CA GLN A 73 -20.00 -5.87 23.70
C GLN A 73 -21.48 -5.50 23.60
N ASP A 74 -22.30 -6.01 24.51
CA ASP A 74 -23.68 -5.58 24.62
C ASP A 74 -23.77 -4.25 25.38
N SER A 75 -24.56 -3.32 24.87
CA SER A 75 -24.67 -1.94 25.39
C SER A 75 -25.12 -1.85 26.86
N SER A 76 -25.76 -2.90 27.38
CA SER A 76 -26.23 -3.01 28.75
C SER A 76 -25.30 -3.78 29.70
N ASP A 77 -24.31 -4.52 29.18
CA ASP A 77 -23.47 -5.42 29.99
C ASP A 77 -22.05 -4.85 30.14
N ARG A 78 -21.45 -4.99 31.33
CA ARG A 78 -20.04 -4.61 31.57
C ARG A 78 -19.08 -5.68 31.06
N GLU A 79 -19.60 -6.82 30.66
CA GLU A 79 -18.87 -7.96 30.14
C GLU A 79 -18.93 -7.98 28.62
N ALA A 80 -17.80 -8.30 27.99
CA ALA A 80 -17.72 -8.54 26.56
C ALA A 80 -17.70 -10.05 26.29
N GLU A 81 -18.36 -10.47 25.22
CA GLU A 81 -18.47 -11.87 24.85
C GLU A 81 -17.53 -12.20 23.70
N ILE A 82 -16.67 -13.20 23.90
CA ILE A 82 -15.75 -13.68 22.87
C ILE A 82 -16.42 -14.81 22.08
N THR A 83 -16.51 -14.63 20.77
CA THR A 83 -17.19 -15.56 19.85
C THR A 83 -16.24 -15.99 18.74
N TYR A 84 -16.31 -17.27 18.38
CA TYR A 84 -15.63 -17.88 17.24
C TYR A 84 -16.61 -18.10 16.09
N PHE A 85 -16.20 -17.71 14.89
CA PHE A 85 -16.89 -17.98 13.64
C PHE A 85 -16.00 -18.75 12.68
N GLN A 86 -16.62 -19.66 11.93
CA GLN A 86 -16.02 -20.25 10.74
C GLN A 86 -16.89 -19.88 9.54
N LEU A 87 -16.31 -19.13 8.62
CA LEU A 87 -16.95 -18.67 7.39
C LEU A 87 -16.52 -19.58 6.24
N ASP A 88 -17.46 -20.06 5.44
CA ASP A 88 -17.16 -20.84 4.25
C ASP A 88 -16.70 -19.92 3.10
N THR A 89 -15.47 -20.15 2.63
CA THR A 89 -14.88 -19.42 1.50
C THR A 89 -14.62 -20.34 0.30
N SER A 90 -15.31 -21.49 0.23
CA SER A 90 -15.15 -22.53 -0.79
C SER A 90 -15.17 -22.04 -2.25
N LEU A 91 -15.84 -20.92 -2.56
CA LEU A 91 -15.79 -20.28 -3.88
C LEU A 91 -14.35 -19.89 -4.28
N LEU A 92 -13.59 -19.30 -3.34
CA LEU A 92 -12.19 -18.90 -3.56
C LEU A 92 -11.30 -20.12 -3.80
N SER A 93 -11.56 -21.23 -3.10
CA SER A 93 -10.84 -22.49 -3.27
C SER A 93 -11.14 -23.14 -4.62
N SER A 94 -12.43 -23.23 -4.98
CA SER A 94 -12.90 -23.90 -6.20
C SER A 94 -12.44 -23.20 -7.48
N TYR A 95 -12.37 -21.87 -7.45
CA TYR A 95 -11.96 -21.02 -8.58
C TYR A 95 -10.61 -20.35 -8.33
N LEU A 96 -9.71 -20.99 -7.59
CA LEU A 96 -8.41 -20.41 -7.21
C LEU A 96 -7.59 -19.91 -8.42
N PRO A 97 -7.43 -20.68 -9.52
CA PRO A 97 -6.69 -20.19 -10.70
C PRO A 97 -7.34 -18.95 -11.33
N GLU A 98 -8.67 -18.94 -11.43
CA GLU A 98 -9.45 -17.84 -11.98
C GLU A 98 -9.34 -16.58 -11.12
N VAL A 99 -9.51 -16.71 -9.79
CA VAL A 99 -9.37 -15.63 -8.81
C VAL A 99 -7.95 -15.07 -8.84
N THR A 100 -6.94 -15.93 -8.87
CA THR A 100 -5.52 -15.50 -8.93
C THR A 100 -5.25 -14.69 -10.18
N ARG A 101 -5.67 -15.19 -11.35
CA ARG A 101 -5.47 -14.50 -12.63
C ARG A 101 -6.23 -13.17 -12.68
N MET A 102 -7.47 -13.16 -12.20
CA MET A 102 -8.32 -11.98 -12.12
C MET A 102 -7.72 -10.91 -11.20
N ALA A 103 -7.37 -11.28 -9.97
CA ALA A 103 -6.76 -10.38 -9.00
C ALA A 103 -5.48 -9.76 -9.55
N ARG A 104 -4.62 -10.53 -10.22
CA ARG A 104 -3.41 -10.01 -10.83
C ARG A 104 -3.69 -8.98 -11.92
N LYS A 105 -4.68 -9.24 -12.81
CA LYS A 105 -5.08 -8.25 -13.83
C LYS A 105 -5.64 -6.98 -13.20
N PHE A 106 -6.43 -7.11 -12.14
CA PHE A 106 -6.94 -5.96 -11.41
C PHE A 106 -5.85 -5.15 -10.70
N THR A 107 -4.85 -5.80 -10.11
CA THR A 107 -3.68 -5.10 -9.54
C THR A 107 -2.89 -4.35 -10.62
N HIS A 108 -2.71 -4.95 -11.81
CA HIS A 108 -2.09 -4.24 -12.95
C HIS A 108 -2.91 -3.03 -13.38
N ILE A 109 -4.23 -3.18 -13.53
CA ILE A 109 -5.14 -2.09 -13.90
C ILE A 109 -5.08 -0.95 -12.86
N SER A 110 -5.18 -1.27 -11.57
CA SER A 110 -5.12 -0.28 -10.49
C SER A 110 -3.78 0.44 -10.45
N THR A 111 -2.66 -0.28 -10.66
CA THR A 111 -1.33 0.32 -10.75
C THR A 111 -1.21 1.27 -11.94
N LEU A 112 -1.75 0.88 -13.10
CA LEU A 112 -1.75 1.72 -14.30
C LEU A 112 -2.61 2.97 -14.16
N LEU A 113 -3.77 2.87 -13.48
CA LEU A 113 -4.58 4.05 -13.17
C LEU A 113 -3.82 5.04 -12.30
N GLN A 114 -3.16 4.56 -11.25
CA GLN A 114 -2.33 5.40 -10.39
C GLN A 114 -1.15 6.02 -11.17
N TYR A 115 -0.55 5.27 -12.10
CA TYR A 115 0.50 5.76 -12.97
C TYR A 115 0.03 6.86 -13.93
N ILE A 116 -1.12 6.67 -14.58
CA ILE A 116 -1.76 7.68 -15.44
C ILE A 116 -2.08 8.95 -14.64
N LYS A 117 -2.63 8.79 -13.43
CA LYS A 117 -2.92 9.90 -12.51
C LYS A 117 -1.66 10.69 -12.16
N LEU A 118 -0.59 10.01 -11.77
CA LEU A 118 0.68 10.65 -11.43
C LEU A 118 1.29 11.37 -12.65
N SER A 119 1.25 10.73 -13.83
CA SER A 119 1.75 11.32 -15.08
C SER A 119 1.00 12.60 -15.44
N LEU A 120 -0.33 12.61 -15.26
CA LEU A 120 -1.14 13.80 -15.48
C LEU A 120 -0.83 14.91 -14.46
N THR A 121 -0.62 14.57 -13.18
CA THR A 121 -0.19 15.54 -12.16
C THR A 121 1.13 16.21 -12.56
N CYS A 122 2.14 15.44 -12.99
CA CYS A 122 3.41 15.99 -13.45
C CYS A 122 3.25 16.89 -14.70
N MET A 123 2.31 16.56 -15.60
CA MET A 123 1.99 17.43 -16.74
C MET A 123 1.37 18.76 -16.30
N CYS A 124 0.45 18.73 -15.32
CA CYS A 124 -0.15 19.95 -14.77
C CYS A 124 0.89 20.84 -14.11
N GLU A 125 1.81 20.28 -13.32
CA GLU A 125 2.91 21.02 -12.68
C GLU A 125 3.82 21.71 -13.72
N ALA A 126 4.22 20.98 -14.77
CA ALA A 126 5.03 21.55 -15.85
C ALA A 126 4.30 22.66 -16.63
N TRP A 127 2.98 22.56 -16.77
CA TRP A 127 2.17 23.60 -17.40
C TRP A 127 1.98 24.83 -16.51
N GLU A 128 1.79 24.64 -15.20
CA GLU A 128 1.70 25.75 -14.24
C GLU A 128 2.99 26.57 -14.20
N GLU A 129 4.15 25.92 -14.36
CA GLU A 129 5.43 26.61 -14.51
C GLU A 129 5.45 27.54 -15.75
N ILE A 130 4.96 27.07 -16.91
CA ILE A 130 4.83 27.90 -18.13
C ILE A 130 3.93 29.11 -17.86
N LEU A 131 2.77 28.86 -17.24
CA LEU A 131 1.83 29.92 -16.88
C LEU A 131 2.46 30.97 -15.99
N MET A 132 3.13 30.56 -14.90
CA MET A 132 3.76 31.51 -13.98
C MET A 132 4.83 32.37 -14.66
N GLN A 133 5.64 31.79 -15.55
CA GLN A 133 6.68 32.53 -16.26
C GLN A 133 6.12 33.54 -17.26
N MET A 134 5.05 33.19 -17.98
CA MET A 134 4.36 34.08 -18.91
C MET A 134 3.61 35.20 -18.16
N ASP A 135 2.84 34.84 -17.14
CA ASP A 135 1.99 35.76 -16.37
C ASP A 135 2.83 36.78 -15.59
N SER A 136 3.91 36.34 -14.91
CA SER A 136 4.78 37.25 -14.14
C SER A 136 5.51 38.31 -14.96
N ARG A 137 5.67 38.10 -16.28
CA ARG A 137 6.42 39.00 -17.19
C ARG A 137 5.50 39.85 -18.06
N LEU A 138 4.36 39.32 -18.49
CA LEU A 138 3.44 40.02 -19.38
C LEU A 138 2.28 40.69 -18.63
N THR A 139 1.86 40.21 -17.46
CA THR A 139 0.76 40.85 -16.70
C THR A 139 1.18 42.14 -16.02
N LYS A 140 2.45 42.27 -15.63
CA LYS A 140 3.02 43.56 -15.22
C LYS A 140 2.94 44.61 -16.34
N PHE A 141 3.15 44.20 -17.58
CA PHE A 141 3.03 45.10 -18.73
C PHE A 141 1.61 45.63 -18.90
N VAL A 142 0.60 44.78 -18.80
CA VAL A 142 -0.81 45.21 -18.96
C VAL A 142 -1.27 46.10 -17.82
N GLN A 143 -0.81 45.81 -16.60
CA GLN A 143 -1.17 46.60 -15.41
C GLN A 143 -0.44 47.95 -15.32
N GLU A 144 0.80 48.04 -15.82
CA GLU A 144 1.59 49.28 -15.82
C GLU A 144 1.25 50.21 -17.00
N LYS A 145 0.43 49.74 -17.95
CA LYS A 145 0.03 50.50 -19.13
C LYS A 145 -1.13 51.45 -18.82
N ASN A 146 -0.99 52.73 -19.18
CA ASN A 146 -2.03 53.76 -19.05
C ASN A 146 -2.78 54.06 -20.37
N THR A 147 -2.65 53.19 -21.39
CA THR A 147 -3.22 53.42 -22.73
C THR A 147 -4.41 52.54 -23.04
N THR A 148 -5.31 53.02 -23.91
CA THR A 148 -6.56 52.36 -24.31
C THR A 148 -6.39 51.24 -25.35
N THR A 149 -5.16 50.94 -25.75
CA THR A 149 -4.85 50.00 -26.85
C THR A 149 -4.52 48.62 -26.28
N SER A 150 -5.11 47.55 -26.84
CA SER A 150 -4.86 46.18 -26.42
C SER A 150 -3.40 45.75 -26.66
N VAL A 151 -2.91 44.73 -25.95
CA VAL A 151 -1.57 44.17 -26.19
C VAL A 151 -1.47 43.56 -27.59
N GLN A 152 -2.54 42.91 -28.05
CA GLN A 152 -2.63 42.35 -29.39
C GLN A 152 -2.38 43.42 -30.44
N ASP A 153 -3.08 44.55 -30.34
CA ASP A 153 -2.98 45.64 -31.31
C ASP A 153 -1.54 46.16 -31.39
N GLU A 154 -0.88 46.42 -30.25
CA GLU A 154 0.49 46.92 -30.27
C GLU A 154 1.50 45.96 -30.92
N PHE A 155 1.41 44.66 -30.62
CA PHE A 155 2.27 43.68 -31.27
C PHE A 155 1.91 43.49 -32.75
N MET A 156 0.64 43.64 -33.13
CA MET A 156 0.20 43.57 -34.53
C MET A 156 0.69 44.80 -35.32
N GLN A 157 0.66 45.99 -34.72
CA GLN A 157 1.23 47.21 -35.29
C GLN A 157 2.74 47.09 -35.49
N LEU A 158 3.44 46.50 -34.50
CA LEU A 158 4.87 46.18 -34.64
C LEU A 158 5.13 45.19 -35.78
N LEU A 159 4.28 44.16 -35.93
CA LEU A 159 4.40 43.16 -36.99
C LEU A 159 4.19 43.77 -38.39
N LEU A 160 3.16 44.61 -38.55
CA LEU A 160 2.76 45.17 -39.84
C LEU A 160 3.61 46.37 -40.27
N TRP A 161 3.97 47.25 -39.35
CA TRP A 161 4.63 48.52 -39.66
C TRP A 161 6.08 48.62 -39.16
N GLY A 162 6.55 47.66 -38.36
CA GLY A 162 7.91 47.65 -37.83
C GLY A 162 8.20 48.75 -36.82
N LYS A 163 7.17 49.46 -36.34
CA LYS A 163 7.29 50.55 -35.37
C LYS A 163 6.61 50.15 -34.05
N ALA A 164 7.39 50.08 -32.97
CA ALA A 164 6.85 49.89 -31.63
C ALA A 164 6.38 51.22 -31.04
N SER A 165 5.37 51.19 -30.15
CA SER A 165 5.05 52.33 -29.30
C SER A 165 6.18 52.58 -28.29
N LEU A 166 6.27 53.80 -27.73
CA LEU A 166 7.28 54.13 -26.71
C LEU A 166 7.15 53.23 -25.47
N GLU A 167 5.93 52.85 -25.12
CA GLU A 167 5.62 51.95 -24.00
C GLU A 167 6.08 50.52 -24.30
N LEU A 168 5.76 49.97 -25.48
CA LEU A 168 6.19 48.64 -25.90
C LEU A 168 7.71 48.56 -26.06
N GLN A 169 8.35 49.61 -26.59
CA GLN A 169 9.80 49.68 -26.72
C GLN A 169 10.48 49.70 -25.35
N ALA A 170 9.96 50.47 -24.39
CA ALA A 170 10.48 50.50 -23.02
C ALA A 170 10.33 49.14 -22.33
N LEU A 171 9.21 48.43 -22.53
CA LEU A 171 9.00 47.08 -22.02
C LEU A 171 10.06 46.10 -22.56
N LEU A 172 10.15 46.02 -23.89
CA LEU A 172 11.01 45.05 -24.56
C LEU A 172 12.48 45.28 -24.21
N MET A 173 12.93 46.55 -24.18
CA MET A 173 14.32 46.88 -23.94
C MET A 173 14.73 46.89 -22.46
N ASN A 174 13.88 47.43 -21.57
CA ASN A 174 14.28 47.65 -20.17
C ASN A 174 13.84 46.52 -19.24
N GLN A 175 12.64 45.95 -19.43
CA GLN A 175 12.09 44.95 -18.50
C GLN A 175 12.33 43.52 -18.97
N LEU A 176 12.08 43.21 -20.24
CA LEU A 176 12.26 41.86 -20.79
C LEU A 176 13.72 41.60 -21.16
N THR A 177 14.35 42.56 -21.86
CA THR A 177 15.71 42.49 -22.43
C THR A 177 15.90 41.36 -23.45
N VAL A 178 16.86 41.50 -24.36
CA VAL A 178 17.21 40.47 -25.36
C VAL A 178 17.63 39.15 -24.69
N LYS A 179 18.35 39.23 -23.56
CA LYS A 179 18.80 38.06 -22.78
C LYS A 179 17.65 37.38 -22.03
N GLY A 180 16.73 38.17 -21.47
CA GLY A 180 15.55 37.63 -20.80
C GLY A 180 14.58 36.96 -21.76
N LEU A 181 14.39 37.51 -22.98
CA LEU A 181 13.60 36.87 -24.03
C LEU A 181 14.15 35.49 -24.42
N LYS A 182 15.48 35.35 -24.60
CA LYS A 182 16.10 34.05 -24.88
C LYS A 182 15.87 33.04 -23.76
N LYS A 183 16.04 33.44 -22.50
CA LYS A 183 15.80 32.57 -21.34
C LYS A 183 14.34 32.14 -21.24
N LEU A 184 13.41 33.07 -21.45
CA LEU A 184 11.97 32.79 -21.46
C LEU A 184 11.60 31.80 -22.57
N GLY A 185 12.07 32.04 -23.80
CA GLY A 185 11.82 31.14 -24.92
C GLY A 185 12.38 29.73 -24.69
N GLN A 186 13.60 29.62 -24.17
CA GLN A 186 14.21 28.32 -23.82
C GLN A 186 13.41 27.59 -22.73
N SER A 187 12.98 28.29 -21.69
CA SER A 187 12.23 27.68 -20.60
C SER A 187 10.87 27.16 -21.07
N ILE A 188 10.13 27.95 -21.86
CA ILE A 188 8.84 27.54 -22.43
C ILE A 188 9.02 26.37 -23.40
N GLU A 189 10.05 26.38 -24.26
CA GLU A 189 10.36 25.27 -25.16
C GLU A 189 10.69 23.98 -24.38
N SER A 190 11.47 24.09 -23.30
CA SER A 190 11.76 22.93 -22.44
C SER A 190 10.52 22.37 -21.74
N SER A 191 9.65 23.22 -21.19
CA SER A 191 8.44 22.78 -20.50
C SER A 191 7.46 22.12 -21.47
N TYR A 192 7.25 22.68 -22.68
CA TYR A 192 6.43 22.04 -23.71
C TYR A 192 7.02 20.69 -24.17
N SER A 193 8.34 20.60 -24.34
CA SER A 193 9.00 19.33 -24.68
C SER A 193 8.82 18.29 -23.56
N SER A 194 8.89 18.71 -22.30
CA SER A 194 8.63 17.85 -21.15
C SER A 194 7.19 17.35 -21.14
N ILE A 195 6.20 18.23 -21.33
CA ILE A 195 4.77 17.83 -21.40
C ILE A 195 4.54 16.89 -22.59
N GLN A 196 5.11 17.19 -23.75
CA GLN A 196 4.99 16.35 -24.94
C GLN A 196 5.54 14.93 -24.70
N LYS A 197 6.72 14.82 -24.07
CA LYS A 197 7.30 13.52 -23.67
C LYS A 197 6.43 12.81 -22.64
N LEU A 198 5.88 13.52 -21.67
CA LEU A 198 4.95 12.95 -20.68
C LEU A 198 3.70 12.35 -21.34
N VAL A 199 3.12 13.03 -22.33
CA VAL A 199 1.98 12.51 -23.09
C VAL A 199 2.35 11.24 -23.85
N ILE A 200 3.44 11.26 -24.63
CA ILE A 200 3.79 10.14 -25.51
C ILE A 200 4.34 8.94 -24.72
N SER A 201 5.32 9.17 -23.85
CA SER A 201 6.06 8.08 -23.21
C SER A 201 5.38 7.52 -21.96
N HIS A 202 4.47 8.26 -21.32
CA HIS A 202 3.85 7.84 -20.07
C HIS A 202 2.33 7.74 -20.20
N LEU A 203 1.65 8.78 -20.68
CA LEU A 203 0.20 8.80 -20.74
C LEU A 203 -0.36 7.82 -21.78
N GLN A 204 0.18 7.86 -23.00
CA GLN A 204 -0.23 6.95 -24.08
C GLN A 204 0.16 5.51 -23.79
N SER A 205 1.43 5.26 -23.47
CA SER A 205 1.92 3.92 -23.13
C SER A 205 1.14 3.29 -21.96
N GLY A 206 0.88 4.06 -20.90
CA GLY A 206 0.07 3.61 -19.76
C GLY A 206 -1.37 3.30 -20.14
N SER A 207 -1.97 4.12 -21.01
CA SER A 207 -3.34 3.92 -21.49
C SER A 207 -3.46 2.73 -22.45
N GLU A 208 -2.45 2.49 -23.29
CA GLU A 208 -2.37 1.33 -24.19
C GLU A 208 -2.21 0.03 -23.40
N ALA A 209 -1.36 0.03 -22.38
CA ALA A 209 -1.21 -1.11 -21.46
C ALA A 209 -2.52 -1.37 -20.69
N LEU A 210 -3.22 -0.31 -20.27
CA LEU A 210 -4.52 -0.42 -19.62
C LEU A 210 -5.57 -1.04 -20.55
N LEU A 211 -5.62 -0.58 -21.81
CA LEU A 211 -6.49 -1.14 -22.84
C LEU A 211 -6.18 -2.62 -23.10
N TYR A 212 -4.89 -2.99 -23.16
CA TYR A 212 -4.44 -4.36 -23.30
C TYR A 212 -4.97 -5.25 -22.15
N HIS A 213 -4.76 -4.85 -20.89
CA HIS A 213 -5.23 -5.65 -19.75
C HIS A 213 -6.75 -5.73 -19.64
N LEU A 214 -7.47 -4.65 -19.95
CA LEU A 214 -8.93 -4.68 -20.02
C LEU A 214 -9.44 -5.60 -21.14
N SER A 215 -8.75 -5.65 -22.28
CA SER A 215 -9.11 -6.57 -23.37
C SER A 215 -8.95 -8.04 -22.98
N GLU A 216 -7.88 -8.39 -22.27
CA GLU A 216 -7.71 -9.73 -21.70
C GLU A 216 -8.79 -10.03 -20.66
N LEU A 217 -9.13 -9.05 -19.82
CA LEU A 217 -10.16 -9.18 -18.80
C LEU A 217 -11.56 -9.37 -19.44
N LYS A 218 -11.86 -8.69 -20.56
CA LYS A 218 -13.06 -8.94 -21.35
C LYS A 218 -13.08 -10.38 -21.86
N GLY A 219 -11.94 -10.88 -22.34
CA GLY A 219 -11.78 -12.29 -22.73
C GLY A 219 -12.13 -13.26 -21.61
N MET A 220 -11.72 -12.95 -20.37
CA MET A 220 -12.10 -13.73 -19.18
C MET A 220 -13.59 -13.62 -18.87
N ALA A 221 -14.16 -12.41 -18.90
CA ALA A 221 -15.57 -12.16 -18.60
C ALA A 221 -16.54 -12.84 -19.59
N LEU A 222 -16.11 -13.02 -20.85
CA LEU A 222 -16.89 -13.76 -21.85
C LEU A 222 -16.98 -15.26 -21.53
N TRP A 223 -16.07 -15.81 -20.74
CA TRP A 223 -16.14 -17.19 -20.24
C TRP A 223 -17.03 -17.29 -19.00
N LYS A 224 -18.33 -17.10 -19.23
CA LYS A 224 -19.37 -17.06 -18.19
C LYS A 224 -19.32 -18.23 -17.20
N GLN A 225 -19.11 -19.45 -17.69
CA GLN A 225 -19.03 -20.66 -16.86
C GLN A 225 -18.00 -20.58 -15.72
N LYS A 226 -16.93 -19.78 -15.90
CA LYS A 226 -15.84 -19.65 -14.93
C LYS A 226 -15.86 -18.35 -14.13
N TYR A 227 -16.26 -17.25 -14.76
CA TYR A 227 -16.10 -15.90 -14.20
C TYR A 227 -17.41 -15.21 -13.81
N GLU A 228 -18.57 -15.74 -14.24
CA GLU A 228 -19.88 -15.17 -13.88
C GLU A 228 -20.16 -15.28 -12.38
N SER A 229 -19.79 -16.41 -11.76
CA SER A 229 -19.87 -16.63 -10.31
C SER A 229 -18.95 -15.72 -9.50
N LEU A 230 -17.88 -15.21 -10.11
CA LEU A 230 -16.95 -14.26 -9.51
C LEU A 230 -17.40 -12.80 -9.69
N GLY A 231 -18.51 -12.55 -10.40
CA GLY A 231 -19.07 -11.22 -10.60
C GLY A 231 -18.43 -10.40 -11.73
N LEU A 232 -17.67 -11.03 -12.62
CA LEU A 232 -17.00 -10.34 -13.72
C LEU A 232 -17.99 -10.00 -14.85
N ASP A 233 -18.22 -8.71 -15.07
CA ASP A 233 -19.25 -8.23 -16.00
C ASP A 233 -18.68 -7.83 -17.36
N ALA A 234 -19.05 -8.58 -18.40
CA ALA A 234 -18.55 -8.35 -19.75
C ALA A 234 -18.98 -6.99 -20.33
N SER A 235 -20.21 -6.53 -20.04
CA SER A 235 -20.69 -5.23 -20.56
C SER A 235 -20.01 -4.07 -19.85
N GLY A 236 -19.83 -4.14 -18.53
CA GLY A 236 -19.10 -3.11 -17.78
C GLY A 236 -17.65 -2.98 -18.24
N ILE A 237 -16.96 -4.10 -18.50
CA ILE A 237 -15.60 -4.07 -19.02
C ILE A 237 -15.55 -3.52 -20.46
N GLU A 238 -16.55 -3.82 -21.29
CA GLU A 238 -16.66 -3.24 -22.62
C GLU A 238 -16.83 -1.71 -22.57
N GLU A 239 -17.68 -1.21 -21.67
CA GLU A 239 -17.79 0.23 -21.39
C GLU A 239 -16.46 0.82 -20.92
N ALA A 240 -15.75 0.15 -20.00
CA ALA A 240 -14.42 0.58 -19.55
C ALA A 240 -13.42 0.67 -20.71
N ILE A 241 -13.40 -0.32 -21.61
CA ILE A 241 -12.58 -0.31 -22.83
C ILE A 241 -12.91 0.91 -23.70
N THR A 242 -14.19 1.21 -23.89
CA THR A 242 -14.59 2.39 -24.69
C THR A 242 -14.16 3.70 -24.03
N ALA A 243 -14.27 3.81 -22.70
CA ALA A 243 -13.86 5.00 -21.94
C ALA A 243 -12.33 5.22 -22.01
N VAL A 244 -11.54 4.16 -21.90
CA VAL A 244 -10.07 4.23 -22.11
C VAL A 244 -9.75 4.65 -23.55
N GLY A 245 -10.47 4.11 -24.53
CA GLY A 245 -10.32 4.52 -25.94
C GLY A 245 -10.60 6.02 -26.14
N SER A 246 -11.68 6.54 -25.55
CA SER A 246 -12.00 7.97 -25.54
C SER A 246 -10.91 8.81 -24.88
N PHE A 247 -10.33 8.32 -23.78
CA PHE A 247 -9.22 8.98 -23.09
C PHE A 247 -7.97 9.05 -23.97
N ILE A 248 -7.60 7.96 -24.65
CA ILE A 248 -6.47 7.93 -25.60
C ILE A 248 -6.69 8.92 -26.75
N LEU A 249 -7.91 9.00 -27.29
CA LEU A 249 -8.24 9.99 -28.33
C LEU A 249 -8.08 11.43 -27.83
N LYS A 250 -8.53 11.71 -26.59
CA LYS A 250 -8.38 13.04 -25.98
C LYS A 250 -6.92 13.37 -25.66
N ALA A 251 -6.09 12.39 -25.28
CA ALA A 251 -4.65 12.57 -25.12
C ALA A 251 -3.95 12.87 -26.46
N ASN A 252 -4.36 12.21 -27.55
CA ASN A 252 -3.88 12.51 -28.90
C ASN A 252 -4.29 13.91 -29.38
N GLU A 253 -5.51 14.34 -29.09
CA GLU A 253 -5.97 15.70 -29.36
C GLU A 253 -5.12 16.73 -28.61
N LEU A 254 -4.86 16.51 -27.32
CA LEU A 254 -3.97 17.34 -26.52
C LEU A 254 -2.56 17.42 -27.14
N LEU A 255 -2.02 16.30 -27.61
CA LEU A 255 -0.71 16.28 -28.28
C LEU A 255 -0.69 17.17 -29.53
N GLN A 256 -1.74 17.14 -30.35
CA GLN A 256 -1.87 18.01 -31.53
C GLN A 256 -1.94 19.50 -31.13
N VAL A 257 -2.65 19.81 -30.05
CA VAL A 257 -2.74 21.18 -29.53
C VAL A 257 -1.38 21.65 -29.00
N ILE A 258 -0.65 20.80 -28.28
CA ILE A 258 0.72 21.07 -27.82
C ILE A 258 1.64 21.35 -29.02
N ASP A 259 1.63 20.49 -30.04
CA ASP A 259 2.47 20.64 -31.23
C ASP A 259 2.17 21.93 -32.01
N SER A 260 0.89 22.28 -32.15
CA SER A 260 0.47 23.53 -32.79
C SER A 260 0.92 24.74 -31.98
N SER A 261 0.69 24.71 -30.66
CA SER A 261 1.12 25.76 -29.73
C SER A 261 2.64 25.97 -29.79
N MET A 262 3.42 24.89 -29.70
CA MET A 262 4.89 24.95 -29.74
C MET A 262 5.42 25.57 -31.05
N LYS A 263 4.81 25.26 -32.19
CA LYS A 263 5.16 25.88 -33.49
C LYS A 263 4.84 27.38 -33.50
N ASN A 264 3.67 27.78 -33.02
CA ASN A 264 3.25 29.18 -32.95
C ASN A 264 4.17 29.98 -32.00
N PHE A 265 4.46 29.45 -30.81
CA PHE A 265 5.41 30.05 -29.86
C PHE A 265 6.81 30.21 -30.46
N LYS A 266 7.34 29.19 -31.14
CA LYS A 266 8.67 29.24 -31.75
C LYS A 266 8.76 30.31 -32.85
N ALA A 267 7.72 30.44 -33.67
CA ALA A 267 7.63 31.49 -34.69
C ALA A 267 7.60 32.89 -34.05
N PHE A 268 6.77 33.07 -33.02
CA PHE A 268 6.65 34.34 -32.28
C PHE A 268 7.97 34.76 -31.62
N PHE A 269 8.61 33.88 -30.85
CA PHE A 269 9.87 34.22 -30.17
C PHE A 269 11.00 34.52 -31.16
N ARG A 270 11.07 33.80 -32.28
CA ARG A 270 12.05 34.08 -33.34
C ARG A 270 11.83 35.46 -33.96
N TRP A 271 10.58 35.80 -34.26
CA TRP A 271 10.22 37.12 -34.77
C TRP A 271 10.55 38.24 -33.79
N LEU A 272 10.08 38.10 -32.54
CA LEU A 272 10.25 39.11 -31.51
C LEU A 272 11.73 39.35 -31.20
N TYR A 273 12.54 38.28 -31.20
CA TYR A 273 13.99 38.38 -31.04
C TYR A 273 14.64 39.22 -32.16
N VAL A 274 14.26 38.99 -33.41
CA VAL A 274 14.76 39.79 -34.55
C VAL A 274 14.26 41.24 -34.49
N ALA A 275 13.00 41.45 -34.10
CA ALA A 275 12.45 42.79 -33.94
C ALA A 275 13.22 43.60 -32.87
N MET A 276 13.51 42.98 -31.74
CA MET A 276 14.29 43.62 -30.67
C MET A 276 15.72 43.96 -31.11
N LEU A 277 16.42 43.05 -31.81
CA LEU A 277 17.77 43.37 -32.32
C LEU A 277 17.78 44.54 -33.31
N ARG A 278 16.76 44.66 -34.16
CA ARG A 278 16.63 45.80 -35.07
C ARG A 278 16.38 47.11 -34.33
N MET A 279 15.64 47.05 -33.22
CA MET A 279 15.34 48.21 -32.38
C MET A 279 16.51 48.65 -31.49
N SER A 280 17.47 47.76 -31.21
CA SER A 280 18.70 48.09 -30.47
C SER A 280 19.87 48.50 -31.36
N GLU A 281 19.67 48.60 -32.68
CA GLU A 281 20.72 48.84 -33.70
C GLU A 281 21.87 47.80 -33.69
N ASP A 282 21.65 46.64 -33.06
CA ASP A 282 22.63 45.55 -33.01
C ASP A 282 22.71 44.79 -34.35
N HIS A 283 23.88 44.19 -34.63
CA HIS A 283 24.09 43.44 -35.86
C HIS A 283 23.21 42.18 -35.94
N VAL A 284 22.23 42.17 -36.86
CA VAL A 284 21.38 41.02 -37.13
C VAL A 284 22.12 40.04 -38.05
N LEU A 285 22.38 38.83 -37.56
CA LEU A 285 22.98 37.77 -38.38
C LEU A 285 22.10 37.44 -39.60
N PRO A 286 22.67 37.31 -40.83
CA PRO A 286 21.90 37.05 -42.06
C PRO A 286 21.03 35.79 -42.02
N GLU A 287 21.39 34.80 -41.19
CA GLU A 287 20.65 33.54 -41.01
C GLU A 287 19.34 33.72 -40.25
N LEU A 288 19.29 34.66 -39.30
CA LEU A 288 18.07 34.98 -38.55
C LEU A 288 17.07 35.79 -39.37
N ASN A 289 17.52 36.46 -40.43
CA ASN A 289 16.69 37.34 -41.25
C ASN A 289 15.80 36.60 -42.27
N LYS A 290 15.94 35.27 -42.38
CA LYS A 290 15.14 34.40 -43.26
C LYS A 290 13.83 34.00 -42.58
N MET A 291 12.89 34.93 -42.47
CA MET A 291 11.52 34.65 -42.04
C MET A 291 10.63 34.50 -43.28
N THR A 292 9.92 33.37 -43.38
CA THR A 292 9.04 33.09 -44.53
C THR A 292 7.67 33.77 -44.36
N GLN A 293 6.91 33.93 -45.44
CA GLN A 293 5.53 34.43 -45.35
C GLN A 293 4.66 33.57 -44.42
N LYS A 294 4.92 32.25 -44.40
CA LYS A 294 4.24 31.31 -43.53
C LYS A 294 4.55 31.55 -42.05
N ASP A 295 5.80 31.89 -41.73
CA ASP A 295 6.18 32.25 -40.36
C ASP A 295 5.48 33.52 -39.89
N ILE A 296 5.31 34.51 -40.77
CA ILE A 296 4.57 35.75 -40.47
C ILE A 296 3.10 35.43 -40.19
N THR A 297 2.48 34.54 -40.97
CA THR A 297 1.12 34.05 -40.70
C THR A 297 1.04 33.36 -39.34
N PHE A 298 1.99 32.49 -38.98
CA PHE A 298 2.02 31.87 -37.65
C PHE A 298 2.14 32.89 -36.51
N VAL A 299 2.88 33.98 -36.70
CA VAL A 299 2.95 35.06 -35.70
C VAL A 299 1.63 35.82 -35.61
N ALA A 300 0.97 36.10 -36.74
CA ALA A 300 -0.33 36.75 -36.74
C ALA A 300 -1.41 35.86 -36.07
N ASP A 301 -1.39 34.55 -36.37
CA ASP A 301 -2.25 33.56 -35.73
C ASP A 301 -1.97 33.50 -34.24
N PHE A 302 -0.70 33.44 -33.81
CA PHE A 302 -0.31 33.47 -32.40
C PHE A 302 -0.84 34.71 -31.67
N LEU A 303 -0.66 35.90 -32.25
CA LEU A 303 -1.15 37.15 -31.66
C LEU A 303 -2.67 37.17 -31.55
N THR A 304 -3.36 36.67 -32.58
CA THR A 304 -4.82 36.59 -32.61
C THR A 304 -5.36 35.50 -31.69
N GLU A 305 -4.63 34.42 -31.45
CA GLU A 305 -5.08 33.31 -30.60
C GLU A 305 -4.80 33.57 -29.11
N HIS A 306 -3.63 34.14 -28.77
CA HIS A 306 -3.19 34.27 -27.38
C HIS A 306 -3.45 35.64 -26.76
N PHE A 307 -3.64 36.69 -27.57
CA PHE A 307 -3.85 38.07 -27.09
C PHE A 307 -5.22 38.65 -27.44
N ASN A 308 -6.13 37.87 -28.05
CA ASN A 308 -7.49 38.32 -28.30
C ASN A 308 -8.17 38.75 -27.00
N GLU A 309 -8.79 39.93 -27.01
CA GLU A 309 -9.59 40.41 -25.88
C GLU A 309 -10.78 39.45 -25.68
N ALA A 310 -10.76 38.69 -24.59
CA ALA A 310 -11.91 37.91 -24.14
C ALA A 310 -12.57 38.66 -22.98
N PRO A 311 -13.45 39.66 -23.23
CA PRO A 311 -14.08 40.52 -22.21
C PRO A 311 -14.71 39.77 -21.02
N GLU A 312 -15.13 38.51 -21.22
CA GLU A 312 -15.70 37.67 -20.16
C GLU A 312 -14.67 37.11 -19.16
N LEU A 313 -13.40 36.94 -19.57
CA LEU A 313 -12.31 36.48 -18.71
C LEU A 313 -11.73 37.60 -17.82
N TYR A 314 -11.87 38.87 -18.24
CA TYR A 314 -11.38 40.04 -17.48
C TYR A 314 -12.02 40.17 -16.11
N ASN A 315 -13.30 39.78 -15.96
CA ASN A 315 -14.07 40.04 -14.74
C ASN A 315 -13.99 38.93 -13.68
N ARG A 316 -13.44 37.74 -13.99
CA ARG A 316 -13.47 36.60 -13.06
C ARG A 316 -12.15 36.24 -12.37
N LYS A 317 -10.97 36.48 -12.98
CA LYS A 317 -9.69 35.97 -12.41
C LYS A 317 -8.44 36.85 -12.59
N GLY A 318 -8.51 38.06 -13.15
CA GLY A 318 -7.35 38.97 -13.25
C GLY A 318 -6.18 38.46 -14.12
N LYS A 319 -6.42 37.48 -15.01
CA LYS A 319 -5.44 36.93 -15.96
C LYS A 319 -5.63 37.57 -17.33
N TYR A 320 -4.56 38.15 -17.89
CA TYR A 320 -4.61 39.00 -19.09
C TYR A 320 -4.24 38.29 -20.41
N PHE A 321 -3.87 37.00 -20.37
CA PHE A 321 -3.38 36.27 -21.55
C PHE A 321 -4.06 34.93 -21.74
N ASN A 322 -4.45 34.63 -22.97
CA ASN A 322 -5.06 33.37 -23.34
C ASN A 322 -3.97 32.32 -23.66
N VAL A 323 -3.17 31.93 -22.65
CA VAL A 323 -2.25 30.76 -22.73
C VAL A 323 -3.05 29.45 -22.53
N GLU A 324 -4.36 29.50 -22.74
CA GLU A 324 -5.31 28.53 -22.21
C GLU A 324 -5.60 27.37 -23.16
N ARG A 325 -5.05 27.31 -24.37
CA ARG A 325 -5.36 26.19 -25.29
C ARG A 325 -4.87 24.83 -24.82
N VAL A 326 -3.69 24.76 -24.22
CA VAL A 326 -3.22 23.55 -23.52
C VAL A 326 -3.81 23.50 -22.12
N GLY A 327 -3.96 24.66 -21.47
CA GLY A 327 -4.49 24.79 -20.12
C GLY A 327 -5.91 24.28 -19.95
N GLN A 328 -6.82 24.51 -20.89
CA GLN A 328 -8.21 24.07 -20.84
C GLN A 328 -8.35 22.54 -20.78
N TYR A 329 -7.34 21.79 -21.24
CA TYR A 329 -7.30 20.33 -21.08
C TYR A 329 -6.80 19.91 -19.69
N LEU A 330 -5.82 20.64 -19.16
CA LEU A 330 -5.11 20.32 -17.92
C LEU A 330 -5.70 20.96 -16.66
N LYS A 331 -6.58 21.96 -16.80
CA LYS A 331 -7.34 22.52 -15.67
C LYS A 331 -8.33 21.48 -15.17
N ASP A 332 -8.31 21.23 -13.86
CA ASP A 332 -9.24 20.32 -13.19
C ASP A 332 -10.57 21.02 -12.89
N GLU A 333 -11.18 21.62 -13.92
CA GLU A 333 -12.48 22.29 -13.86
C GLU A 333 -13.51 21.48 -14.67
N ASP A 334 -14.77 21.48 -14.23
CA ASP A 334 -15.88 20.78 -14.91
C ASP A 334 -16.48 21.60 -16.07
N ASP A 335 -15.93 22.80 -16.30
CA ASP A 335 -16.33 23.69 -17.38
C ASP A 335 -15.93 23.13 -18.75
N ASP A 336 -16.71 23.48 -19.77
CA ASP A 336 -16.39 23.14 -21.16
C ASP A 336 -15.14 23.90 -21.64
N LEU A 337 -14.46 23.34 -22.64
CA LEU A 337 -13.31 23.96 -23.28
C LEU A 337 -13.71 25.33 -23.83
N VAL A 338 -12.96 26.36 -23.46
CA VAL A 338 -13.15 27.74 -23.93
C VAL A 338 -12.95 27.83 -25.45
N SER A 339 -12.01 27.03 -25.99
CA SER A 339 -11.71 26.98 -27.42
C SER A 339 -11.48 25.52 -27.87
N PRO A 340 -12.55 24.75 -28.12
CA PRO A 340 -12.41 23.39 -28.62
C PRO A 340 -11.75 23.38 -30.02
N PRO A 341 -11.07 22.30 -30.40
CA PRO A 341 -10.44 22.20 -31.71
C PRO A 341 -11.51 22.18 -32.80
N ASN A 342 -11.23 22.87 -33.92
CA ASN A 342 -12.19 22.93 -35.01
C ASN A 342 -12.29 21.56 -35.69
N THR A 343 -13.47 20.94 -35.58
CA THR A 343 -13.78 19.65 -36.23
C THR A 343 -14.42 19.83 -37.61
N GLU A 344 -14.75 21.07 -37.98
CA GLU A 344 -15.33 21.41 -39.28
C GLU A 344 -14.32 21.16 -40.41
N GLY A 345 -14.74 20.39 -41.41
CA GLY A 345 -13.89 19.99 -42.54
C GLY A 345 -13.21 18.63 -42.40
N ASN A 346 -13.26 18.00 -41.22
CA ASN A 346 -12.78 16.62 -41.06
C ASN A 346 -13.73 15.62 -41.72
N GLN A 347 -13.25 14.91 -42.74
CA GLN A 347 -14.04 13.96 -43.53
C GLN A 347 -14.59 12.80 -42.69
N TRP A 348 -13.84 12.32 -41.70
CA TRP A 348 -14.27 11.24 -40.81
C TRP A 348 -15.45 11.67 -39.94
N PHE A 349 -15.36 12.85 -39.31
CA PHE A 349 -16.47 13.36 -38.49
C PHE A 349 -17.73 13.65 -39.31
N ASN A 350 -17.57 14.17 -40.53
CA ASN A 350 -18.70 14.37 -41.44
C ASN A 350 -19.37 13.04 -41.82
N PHE A 351 -18.58 12.01 -42.10
CA PHE A 351 -19.09 10.67 -42.39
C PHE A 351 -19.78 10.03 -41.18
N LEU A 352 -19.18 10.12 -39.99
CA LEU A 352 -19.73 9.59 -38.75
C LEU A 352 -21.04 10.30 -38.37
N LYS A 353 -21.11 11.63 -38.51
CA LYS A 353 -22.33 12.42 -38.25
C LYS A 353 -23.47 12.08 -39.22
N ASN A 354 -23.18 11.60 -40.42
CA ASN A 354 -24.21 11.27 -41.42
C ASN A 354 -24.62 9.79 -41.44
N SER A 355 -23.81 8.90 -40.84
CA SER A 355 -24.11 7.47 -40.73
C SER A 355 -25.02 7.18 -39.53
N THR A 356 -25.98 6.27 -39.70
CA THR A 356 -26.86 5.79 -38.60
C THR A 356 -26.16 4.69 -37.80
N HIS A 357 -25.68 3.65 -38.47
CA HIS A 357 -25.10 2.47 -37.83
C HIS A 357 -23.75 2.70 -37.16
N LEU A 358 -22.93 3.64 -37.67
CA LEU A 358 -21.62 3.91 -37.08
C LEU A 358 -21.73 4.67 -35.76
N LYS A 359 -22.73 5.53 -35.61
CA LYS A 359 -22.95 6.25 -34.34
C LYS A 359 -23.31 5.33 -33.19
N GLU A 360 -24.01 4.25 -33.48
CA GLU A 360 -24.48 3.26 -32.51
C GLU A 360 -23.53 2.04 -32.40
N SER A 361 -22.43 2.04 -33.15
CA SER A 361 -21.50 0.91 -33.17
C SER A 361 -20.75 0.82 -31.83
N PRO A 362 -20.79 -0.34 -31.14
CA PRO A 362 -20.07 -0.55 -29.88
C PRO A 362 -18.55 -0.60 -30.05
N LEU A 363 -18.07 -0.65 -31.30
CA LEU A 363 -16.64 -0.73 -31.62
C LEU A 363 -15.96 0.64 -31.74
N LEU A 364 -16.74 1.73 -31.82
CA LEU A 364 -16.17 3.07 -31.92
C LEU A 364 -16.15 3.73 -30.55
N PHE A 365 -15.08 4.49 -30.30
CA PHE A 365 -14.95 5.24 -29.06
C PHE A 365 -15.75 6.54 -29.13
N PRO A 366 -16.56 6.87 -28.11
CA PRO A 366 -17.21 8.16 -28.00
C PRO A 366 -16.21 9.31 -28.06
N TYR A 367 -16.53 10.36 -28.81
CA TYR A 367 -15.71 11.55 -28.91
C TYR A 367 -16.34 12.71 -28.12
N TYR A 368 -15.56 13.31 -27.22
CA TYR A 368 -15.98 14.40 -26.36
C TYR A 368 -15.29 15.72 -26.78
N PRO A 369 -15.79 16.46 -27.77
CA PRO A 369 -15.10 17.63 -28.33
C PRO A 369 -14.88 18.74 -27.29
N GLU A 370 -15.92 19.07 -26.53
CA GLU A 370 -15.97 20.25 -25.66
C GLU A 370 -15.49 19.95 -24.23
N LYS A 371 -15.06 18.73 -23.93
CA LYS A 371 -14.67 18.32 -22.57
C LYS A 371 -13.16 18.29 -22.36
N SER A 372 -12.75 18.55 -21.12
CA SER A 372 -11.36 18.51 -20.67
C SER A 372 -10.82 17.08 -20.58
N LEU A 373 -9.49 16.97 -20.48
CA LEU A 373 -8.83 15.67 -20.28
C LEU A 373 -9.18 15.09 -18.90
N HIS A 374 -9.29 15.94 -17.88
CA HIS A 374 -9.69 15.56 -16.53
C HIS A 374 -11.10 14.98 -16.48
N PHE A 375 -12.05 15.58 -17.21
CA PHE A 375 -13.41 15.05 -17.31
C PHE A 375 -13.44 13.62 -17.87
N VAL A 376 -12.76 13.39 -19.00
CA VAL A 376 -12.69 12.07 -19.63
C VAL A 376 -11.96 11.06 -18.73
N LYS A 377 -10.90 11.50 -18.05
CA LYS A 377 -10.20 10.69 -17.05
C LYS A 377 -11.14 10.24 -15.91
N ARG A 378 -11.91 11.16 -15.31
CA ARG A 378 -12.81 10.82 -14.20
C ARG A 378 -13.93 9.86 -14.64
N GLN A 379 -14.43 10.01 -15.87
CA GLN A 379 -15.37 9.02 -16.42
C GLN A 379 -14.72 7.65 -16.56
N MET A 380 -13.52 7.60 -17.12
CA MET A 380 -12.75 6.35 -17.28
C MET A 380 -12.50 5.68 -15.92
N GLU A 381 -12.01 6.43 -14.92
CA GLU A 381 -11.81 5.93 -13.55
C GLU A 381 -13.12 5.41 -12.94
N GLY A 382 -14.21 6.17 -13.04
CA GLY A 382 -15.50 5.79 -12.47
C GLY A 382 -16.07 4.49 -13.05
N VAL A 383 -15.95 4.26 -14.37
CA VAL A 383 -16.41 3.03 -15.01
C VAL A 383 -15.51 1.84 -14.65
N ILE A 384 -14.18 2.06 -14.60
CA ILE A 384 -13.24 1.00 -14.20
C ILE A 384 -13.46 0.62 -12.74
N ASP A 385 -13.60 1.59 -11.83
CA ASP A 385 -13.82 1.34 -10.41
C ASP A 385 -15.09 0.53 -10.15
N GLN A 386 -16.17 0.78 -10.91
CA GLN A 386 -17.38 -0.04 -10.84
C GLN A 386 -17.11 -1.51 -11.22
N CYS A 387 -16.30 -1.74 -12.26
CA CYS A 387 -15.89 -3.09 -12.66
C CYS A 387 -15.01 -3.77 -11.61
N LEU A 388 -14.17 -2.99 -10.93
CA LEU A 388 -13.25 -3.46 -9.89
C LEU A 388 -13.97 -3.81 -8.57
N GLN A 389 -15.03 -3.07 -8.19
CA GLN A 389 -15.72 -3.32 -6.91
C GLN A 389 -16.71 -4.50 -6.99
N LYS A 390 -17.33 -4.75 -8.14
CA LYS A 390 -18.38 -5.75 -8.30
C LYS A 390 -17.96 -7.17 -7.87
N PRO A 391 -16.75 -7.67 -8.20
CA PRO A 391 -16.29 -8.97 -7.70
C PRO A 391 -16.19 -9.06 -6.18
N ALA A 392 -15.75 -7.99 -5.50
CA ALA A 392 -15.62 -7.97 -4.05
C ALA A 392 -16.97 -8.17 -3.35
N ASP A 393 -18.03 -7.55 -3.88
CA ASP A 393 -19.38 -7.71 -3.35
C ASP A 393 -19.98 -9.09 -3.66
N VAL A 394 -19.77 -9.60 -4.87
CA VAL A 394 -20.32 -10.91 -5.29
C VAL A 394 -19.65 -12.05 -4.52
N ILE A 395 -18.32 -12.05 -4.44
CA ILE A 395 -17.56 -13.02 -3.66
C ILE A 395 -17.90 -12.89 -2.18
N GLY A 396 -17.97 -11.65 -1.65
CA GLY A 396 -18.36 -11.38 -0.27
C GLY A 396 -19.74 -11.96 0.10
N LYS A 397 -20.73 -11.86 -0.79
CA LYS A 397 -22.06 -12.46 -0.61
C LYS A 397 -22.10 -13.98 -0.72
N SER A 398 -21.11 -14.59 -1.38
CA SER A 398 -21.00 -16.05 -1.44
C SER A 398 -20.50 -16.67 -0.13
N VAL A 399 -19.77 -15.88 0.66
CA VAL A 399 -19.28 -16.27 1.98
C VAL A 399 -20.44 -16.30 2.95
N HIS A 400 -20.66 -17.46 3.58
CA HIS A 400 -21.69 -17.62 4.59
C HIS A 400 -21.10 -18.19 5.88
N GLN A 401 -21.73 -17.86 6.99
CA GLN A 401 -21.33 -18.35 8.30
C GLN A 401 -21.75 -19.82 8.45
N ALA A 402 -20.77 -20.72 8.46
CA ALA A 402 -21.00 -22.15 8.65
C ALA A 402 -21.09 -22.51 10.15
N VAL A 403 -20.33 -21.81 10.99
CA VAL A 403 -20.22 -22.08 12.43
C VAL A 403 -20.22 -20.77 13.19
N CYS A 404 -20.95 -20.74 14.31
CA CYS A 404 -20.88 -19.70 15.32
C CYS A 404 -20.85 -20.36 16.69
N MET A 405 -19.91 -19.95 17.51
CA MET A 405 -19.56 -20.63 18.75
C MET A 405 -19.17 -19.58 19.79
N THR A 406 -19.99 -19.41 20.82
CA THR A 406 -19.68 -18.47 21.89
C THR A 406 -18.75 -19.11 22.91
N LEU A 407 -17.55 -18.56 23.07
CA LEU A 407 -16.50 -19.13 23.90
C LEU A 407 -16.72 -18.76 25.37
N TYR A 408 -16.50 -17.50 25.74
CA TYR A 408 -16.57 -17.06 27.15
C TYR A 408 -16.85 -15.56 27.25
N LYS A 409 -17.23 -15.12 28.44
CA LYS A 409 -17.31 -13.70 28.78
C LYS A 409 -16.04 -13.19 29.45
N THR A 410 -15.65 -11.96 29.13
CA THR A 410 -14.53 -11.24 29.76
C THR A 410 -15.05 -9.97 30.41
N SER A 411 -14.59 -9.68 31.63
CA SER A 411 -14.89 -8.43 32.33
C SER A 411 -13.87 -7.35 31.95
N GLN A 412 -14.33 -6.11 31.75
CA GLN A 412 -13.46 -4.98 31.38
C GLN A 412 -12.47 -4.55 32.48
N SER A 413 -12.51 -5.15 33.68
CA SER A 413 -11.73 -4.74 34.85
C SER A 413 -10.33 -5.37 34.96
N GLU A 414 -9.99 -6.36 34.15
CA GLU A 414 -8.65 -6.97 34.17
C GLU A 414 -7.78 -6.37 33.05
N ASP A 415 -7.09 -5.30 33.45
CA ASP A 415 -5.97 -4.63 32.81
C ASP A 415 -6.28 -3.63 31.69
N SER A 416 -6.03 -2.35 32.01
CA SER A 416 -5.82 -1.23 31.09
C SER A 416 -4.56 -1.38 30.21
N THR A 417 -4.10 -2.62 29.98
CA THR A 417 -2.94 -2.93 29.15
C THR A 417 -3.40 -3.22 27.71
N PRO A 418 -2.54 -2.97 26.70
CA PRO A 418 -2.89 -3.20 25.31
C PRO A 418 -3.18 -4.68 25.07
N GLN A 419 -4.43 -4.99 24.70
CA GLN A 419 -4.90 -6.35 24.43
C GLN A 419 -4.37 -6.95 23.10
N LEU A 420 -3.36 -6.34 22.46
CA LEU A 420 -2.85 -6.76 21.15
C LEU A 420 -2.10 -8.10 21.15
N PHE A 421 -1.63 -8.56 22.31
CA PHE A 421 -0.78 -9.75 22.45
C PHE A 421 -1.43 -10.88 23.25
N LYS A 422 -2.74 -10.80 23.54
CA LYS A 422 -3.40 -11.77 24.41
C LYS A 422 -4.15 -12.81 23.60
N LEU A 423 -4.17 -14.04 24.11
CA LEU A 423 -5.17 -15.04 23.77
C LEU A 423 -6.59 -14.41 23.70
N PRO A 424 -7.42 -14.84 22.74
CA PRO A 424 -7.30 -16.08 21.97
C PRO A 424 -6.48 -15.95 20.67
N PHE A 425 -5.76 -17.02 20.29
CA PHE A 425 -4.87 -17.09 19.13
C PHE A 425 -5.37 -18.10 18.09
N LEU A 426 -5.32 -17.73 16.80
CA LEU A 426 -5.72 -18.60 15.67
C LEU A 426 -4.49 -19.10 14.89
N TRP A 427 -4.52 -20.37 14.49
CA TRP A 427 -3.49 -20.98 13.65
C TRP A 427 -4.12 -21.83 12.54
N ASN A 428 -3.53 -21.83 11.35
CA ASN A 428 -3.87 -22.76 10.28
C ASN A 428 -2.72 -23.74 10.07
N ASP A 429 -2.93 -24.99 10.45
CA ASP A 429 -2.04 -26.09 10.09
C ASP A 429 -2.27 -26.43 8.62
N LYS A 430 -1.23 -26.18 7.83
CA LYS A 430 -1.26 -26.31 6.37
C LYS A 430 -1.13 -27.77 5.93
N THR A 431 -0.55 -28.62 6.77
CA THR A 431 -0.29 -30.02 6.44
C THR A 431 -1.55 -30.86 6.61
N SER A 432 -2.26 -30.67 7.74
CA SER A 432 -3.48 -31.40 8.06
C SER A 432 -4.76 -30.71 7.59
N ASN A 433 -4.69 -29.45 7.16
CA ASN A 433 -5.83 -28.59 6.79
C ASN A 433 -6.80 -28.41 7.97
N ILE A 434 -6.26 -28.00 9.11
CA ILE A 434 -7.01 -27.78 10.36
C ILE A 434 -6.82 -26.33 10.83
N HIS A 435 -7.91 -25.71 11.28
CA HIS A 435 -7.90 -24.49 12.07
C HIS A 435 -7.77 -24.84 13.54
N TYR A 436 -6.80 -24.26 14.22
CA TYR A 436 -6.64 -24.33 15.66
C TYR A 436 -6.95 -22.98 16.29
N VAL A 437 -7.56 -23.03 17.47
CA VAL A 437 -7.81 -21.87 18.33
C VAL A 437 -7.29 -22.19 19.71
N LEU A 438 -6.36 -21.38 20.20
CA LEU A 438 -5.89 -21.40 21.57
C LEU A 438 -6.63 -20.31 22.34
N PHE A 439 -7.16 -20.65 23.50
CA PHE A 439 -7.77 -19.68 24.39
C PHE A 439 -7.73 -20.20 25.83
N THR A 440 -8.02 -19.34 26.79
CA THR A 440 -8.07 -19.71 28.20
C THR A 440 -9.45 -19.46 28.76
N ILE A 441 -9.91 -20.38 29.60
CA ILE A 441 -11.10 -20.21 30.44
C ILE A 441 -10.63 -20.25 31.89
N LEU A 442 -11.11 -19.30 32.69
CA LEU A 442 -10.82 -19.24 34.11
C LEU A 442 -11.75 -20.20 34.86
N GLU A 443 -11.19 -21.25 35.45
CA GLU A 443 -11.90 -22.23 36.27
C GLU A 443 -11.23 -22.33 37.64
N ASN A 444 -12.00 -22.21 38.73
CA ASN A 444 -11.48 -22.38 40.09
C ASN A 444 -10.22 -21.51 40.40
N SER A 445 -10.13 -20.31 39.83
CA SER A 445 -8.97 -19.39 39.92
C SER A 445 -7.71 -19.82 39.15
N ILE A 446 -7.79 -20.84 38.29
CA ILE A 446 -6.72 -21.29 37.41
C ILE A 446 -7.17 -21.12 35.96
N SER A 447 -6.35 -20.48 35.13
CA SER A 447 -6.61 -20.34 33.70
C SER A 447 -6.13 -21.60 32.97
N LYS A 448 -7.06 -22.46 32.56
CA LYS A 448 -6.73 -23.64 31.75
C LYS A 448 -6.69 -23.29 30.28
N ILE A 449 -5.69 -23.80 29.57
CA ILE A 449 -5.61 -23.66 28.11
C ILE A 449 -6.59 -24.63 27.45
N HIS A 450 -7.36 -24.12 26.50
CA HIS A 450 -8.28 -24.87 25.68
C HIS A 450 -7.80 -24.81 24.23
N ILE A 451 -7.79 -25.98 23.59
CA ILE A 451 -7.40 -26.14 22.19
C ILE A 451 -8.64 -26.60 21.43
N LEU A 452 -9.22 -25.69 20.65
CA LEU A 452 -10.30 -26.00 19.71
C LEU A 452 -9.68 -26.24 18.33
N ARG A 453 -10.03 -27.35 17.68
CA ARG A 453 -9.61 -27.67 16.32
C ARG A 453 -10.81 -27.98 15.43
N ARG A 454 -10.79 -27.46 14.21
CA ARG A 454 -11.83 -27.69 13.20
C ARG A 454 -11.20 -27.88 11.83
N HIS A 455 -11.79 -28.74 11.02
CA HIS A 455 -11.33 -28.94 9.64
C HIS A 455 -11.58 -27.66 8.83
N THR A 456 -10.70 -27.31 7.88
CA THR A 456 -10.89 -26.14 6.98
C THR A 456 -12.15 -26.31 6.12
N ASP A 457 -12.34 -27.49 5.55
CA ASP A 457 -13.59 -27.90 4.92
C ASP A 457 -14.71 -28.07 5.96
N THR A 458 -15.72 -27.21 5.89
CA THR A 458 -16.84 -27.15 6.83
C THR A 458 -17.74 -28.40 6.79
N SER A 459 -17.65 -29.19 5.73
CA SER A 459 -18.38 -30.46 5.58
C SER A 459 -17.76 -31.63 6.35
N ARG A 460 -16.49 -31.51 6.78
CA ARG A 460 -15.75 -32.56 7.47
C ARG A 460 -15.69 -32.28 8.97
N SER A 461 -15.91 -33.30 9.78
CA SER A 461 -15.64 -33.25 11.21
C SER A 461 -14.20 -33.64 11.53
N VAL A 462 -13.72 -33.22 12.70
CA VAL A 462 -12.44 -33.66 13.28
C VAL A 462 -12.75 -34.32 14.61
N SER A 463 -12.12 -35.45 14.91
CA SER A 463 -12.18 -36.07 16.23
C SER A 463 -11.51 -35.16 17.27
N ASN A 464 -11.88 -35.26 18.54
CA ASN A 464 -11.32 -34.43 19.61
C ASN A 464 -11.35 -32.94 19.25
N GLY A 465 -12.53 -32.45 18.83
CA GLY A 465 -12.69 -31.09 18.33
C GLY A 465 -12.32 -30.03 19.38
N ILE A 466 -12.44 -30.33 20.67
CA ILE A 466 -11.98 -29.47 21.74
C ILE A 466 -11.39 -30.30 22.89
N LEU A 467 -10.28 -29.82 23.45
CA LEU A 467 -9.64 -30.38 24.64
C LEU A 467 -9.18 -29.25 25.56
N ALA A 468 -9.29 -29.46 26.87
CA ALA A 468 -8.60 -28.65 27.87
C ALA A 468 -7.26 -29.31 28.23
N VAL A 469 -6.21 -28.53 28.45
CA VAL A 469 -4.90 -29.04 28.89
C VAL A 469 -4.58 -28.49 30.27
N GLU A 470 -4.17 -29.40 31.14
CA GLU A 470 -3.68 -29.12 32.49
C GLU A 470 -2.21 -29.57 32.55
N PHE A 471 -1.35 -28.71 33.08
CA PHE A 471 0.07 -29.04 33.24
C PHE A 471 0.28 -29.69 34.60
N GLY A 472 0.78 -30.93 34.59
CA GLY A 472 1.21 -31.62 35.79
C GLY A 472 2.53 -31.09 36.33
N ASN A 473 3.08 -31.73 37.36
CA ASN A 473 4.36 -31.33 37.94
C ASN A 473 5.48 -31.46 36.91
N PHE A 474 6.24 -30.37 36.72
CA PHE A 474 7.50 -30.38 35.98
C PHE A 474 8.57 -31.03 36.87
N LEU A 475 8.89 -32.29 36.62
CA LEU A 475 9.89 -33.03 37.37
C LEU A 475 11.26 -32.81 36.72
N ASN A 476 12.15 -32.07 37.38
CA ASN A 476 13.58 -32.23 37.11
C ASN A 476 14.02 -33.58 37.69
N ASN A 477 14.72 -34.39 36.91
CA ASN A 477 15.22 -35.72 37.27
C ASN A 477 16.19 -35.76 38.48
N SER A 478 16.38 -34.66 39.23
CA SER A 478 17.42 -34.52 40.24
C SER A 478 17.00 -34.24 41.68
N VAL A 479 15.72 -34.02 42.04
CA VAL A 479 15.38 -33.77 43.46
C VAL A 479 14.10 -34.49 43.90
N ASN A 480 14.25 -35.40 44.86
CA ASN A 480 13.17 -35.96 45.66
C ASN A 480 12.56 -34.85 46.54
N GLU A 481 11.67 -34.04 45.99
CA GLU A 481 10.74 -33.25 46.77
C GLU A 481 9.35 -33.88 46.76
N SER A 482 8.69 -33.82 47.91
CA SER A 482 7.35 -34.34 48.17
C SER A 482 6.36 -33.92 47.09
N SER A 483 5.57 -34.89 46.65
CA SER A 483 4.48 -34.79 45.68
C SER A 483 3.32 -33.91 46.17
N ASP A 484 3.57 -32.62 46.36
CA ASP A 484 2.51 -31.61 46.36
C ASP A 484 2.21 -31.24 44.90
N SER A 485 0.94 -31.32 44.54
CA SER A 485 0.45 -31.00 43.19
C SER A 485 0.61 -29.50 42.94
N ARG A 486 1.65 -29.09 42.21
CA ARG A 486 1.80 -27.71 41.74
C ARG A 486 0.80 -27.46 40.62
N SER A 487 0.01 -26.40 40.75
CA SER A 487 -0.95 -25.99 39.73
C SER A 487 -0.43 -24.80 38.94
N TYR A 488 -0.53 -24.88 37.62
CA TYR A 488 -0.09 -23.84 36.70
C TYR A 488 -1.27 -23.17 36.01
N SER A 489 -1.24 -21.84 35.95
CA SER A 489 -2.20 -21.02 35.21
C SER A 489 -1.57 -20.54 33.90
N CYS A 490 -2.26 -20.74 32.78
CA CYS A 490 -1.80 -20.29 31.47
C CYS A 490 -2.06 -18.80 31.27
N LEU A 491 -1.01 -18.06 30.90
CA LEU A 491 -1.09 -16.63 30.62
C LEU A 491 -1.26 -16.36 29.14
N ASP A 492 -0.44 -17.02 28.32
CA ASP A 492 -0.36 -16.83 26.88
C ASP A 492 0.20 -18.08 26.20
N ALA A 493 -0.19 -18.29 24.93
CA ALA A 493 0.19 -19.48 24.18
C ALA A 493 0.13 -19.24 22.67
N HIS A 494 1.21 -19.62 21.96
CA HIS A 494 1.35 -19.43 20.52
C HIS A 494 1.92 -20.70 19.86
N PHE A 495 1.48 -21.00 18.63
CA PHE A 495 2.02 -22.12 17.84
C PHE A 495 3.46 -21.82 17.41
N TYR A 496 4.40 -22.68 17.80
CA TYR A 496 5.79 -22.62 17.37
C TYR A 496 5.93 -23.22 15.96
N ASP A 497 5.35 -24.39 15.75
CA ASP A 497 5.19 -25.08 14.48
C ASP A 497 3.86 -25.88 14.47
N ASP A 498 3.62 -26.70 13.44
CA ASP A 498 2.37 -27.46 13.30
C ASP A 498 2.20 -28.57 14.37
N GLU A 499 3.25 -28.90 15.13
CA GLU A 499 3.25 -29.98 16.13
C GLU A 499 3.46 -29.49 17.57
N THR A 500 3.88 -28.24 17.78
CA THR A 500 4.33 -27.72 19.07
C THR A 500 3.73 -26.35 19.38
N VAL A 501 3.21 -26.18 20.59
CA VAL A 501 2.71 -24.91 21.13
C VAL A 501 3.64 -24.41 22.22
N THR A 502 4.13 -23.17 22.12
CA THR A 502 4.88 -22.53 23.22
C THR A 502 3.91 -21.83 24.16
N VAL A 503 4.04 -22.09 25.46
CA VAL A 503 3.12 -21.62 26.50
C VAL A 503 3.90 -20.92 27.61
N VAL A 504 3.34 -19.80 28.10
CA VAL A 504 3.82 -19.12 29.31
C VAL A 504 2.88 -19.45 30.46
N LEU A 505 3.45 -20.02 31.52
CA LEU A 505 2.74 -20.49 32.70
C LEU A 505 3.09 -19.65 33.93
N LYS A 506 2.13 -19.50 34.83
CA LYS A 506 2.29 -18.95 36.18
C LYS A 506 2.06 -20.06 37.20
N GLU A 507 3.02 -20.28 38.08
CA GLU A 507 2.83 -21.16 39.22
C GLU A 507 1.90 -20.51 40.27
N SER A 508 1.01 -21.31 40.85
CA SER A 508 0.01 -20.80 41.81
C SER A 508 0.60 -20.50 43.20
N VAL A 509 1.76 -21.09 43.53
CA VAL A 509 2.45 -20.88 44.81
C VAL A 509 3.48 -19.76 44.63
N GLU A 510 3.30 -18.64 45.34
CA GLU A 510 4.17 -17.48 45.25
C GLU A 510 5.52 -17.75 45.95
N GLN A 511 6.55 -18.08 45.18
CA GLN A 511 7.96 -17.96 45.58
C GLN A 511 8.57 -16.78 44.83
N GLU A 512 9.19 -15.84 45.56
CA GLU A 512 9.82 -14.66 44.95
C GLU A 512 10.87 -15.07 43.92
N GLY A 513 10.68 -14.67 42.66
CA GLY A 513 11.67 -14.81 41.58
C GLY A 513 11.54 -16.02 40.64
N LYS A 514 10.76 -17.06 40.99
CA LYS A 514 10.61 -18.31 40.20
C LYS A 514 9.17 -18.62 39.73
N GLU A 515 8.32 -17.60 39.58
CA GLU A 515 6.87 -17.81 39.33
C GLU A 515 6.48 -18.16 37.89
N ARG A 516 7.37 -17.95 36.90
CA ARG A 516 7.01 -18.01 35.48
C ARG A 516 7.80 -19.09 34.76
N VAL A 517 7.10 -19.90 33.98
CA VAL A 517 7.70 -20.99 33.19
C VAL A 517 7.40 -20.78 31.72
N LEU A 518 8.43 -20.94 30.88
CA LEU A 518 8.29 -21.08 29.44
C LEU A 518 8.33 -22.57 29.11
N ALA A 519 7.30 -23.09 28.44
CA ALA A 519 7.18 -24.50 28.13
C ALA A 519 6.84 -24.72 26.65
N GLN A 520 7.37 -25.77 26.04
CA GLN A 520 6.90 -26.28 24.76
C GLN A 520 5.98 -27.48 25.01
N LEU A 521 4.76 -27.40 24.47
CA LEU A 521 3.73 -28.41 24.54
C LEU A 521 3.65 -29.14 23.20
N PRO A 522 4.13 -30.39 23.11
CA PRO A 522 3.92 -31.24 21.93
C PRO A 522 2.45 -31.63 21.80
N LEU A 523 1.84 -31.40 20.64
CA LEU A 523 0.46 -31.76 20.35
C LEU A 523 0.26 -33.29 20.32
N SER A 524 1.32 -34.06 20.04
CA SER A 524 1.31 -35.53 20.14
C SER A 524 1.00 -36.02 21.55
N SER A 525 1.45 -35.30 22.59
CA SER A 525 1.13 -35.60 24.00
C SER A 525 -0.31 -35.26 24.37
N VAL A 526 -0.96 -34.37 23.61
CA VAL A 526 -2.36 -33.96 23.81
C VAL A 526 -3.32 -34.89 23.08
N TYR A 527 -2.98 -35.26 21.84
CA TYR A 527 -3.78 -36.12 20.98
C TYR A 527 -3.23 -37.55 20.94
N THR A 528 -3.39 -38.30 22.02
CA THR A 528 -3.04 -39.73 22.08
C THR A 528 -4.18 -40.61 21.57
N ASP A 529 -3.85 -41.70 20.88
CA ASP A 529 -4.83 -42.63 20.28
C ASP A 529 -5.58 -43.48 21.32
N GLU A 530 -5.09 -43.52 22.56
CA GLU A 530 -5.51 -44.51 23.58
C GLU A 530 -6.86 -44.19 24.25
N GLU A 531 -7.39 -42.97 24.11
CA GLU A 531 -8.59 -42.52 24.82
C GLU A 531 -9.54 -41.69 23.93
N GLN A 532 -9.92 -42.25 22.78
CA GLN A 532 -10.91 -41.66 21.86
C GLN A 532 -12.37 -41.68 22.38
N ASP A 533 -12.61 -42.20 23.59
CA ASP A 533 -13.97 -42.55 24.08
C ASP A 533 -14.76 -41.39 24.73
N ARG A 534 -14.18 -40.20 24.90
CA ARG A 534 -14.86 -39.03 25.50
C ARG A 534 -14.96 -37.87 24.50
N GLU A 535 -15.84 -38.00 23.52
CA GLU A 535 -16.18 -36.88 22.64
C GLU A 535 -17.07 -35.85 23.35
N PHE A 536 -16.63 -34.59 23.36
CA PHE A 536 -17.45 -33.47 23.81
C PHE A 536 -18.52 -33.15 22.77
N ILE A 537 -19.79 -33.24 23.17
CA ILE A 537 -20.92 -32.83 22.35
C ILE A 537 -21.35 -31.43 22.77
N TRP A 538 -20.96 -30.44 21.98
CA TRP A 538 -21.33 -29.05 22.22
C TRP A 538 -22.85 -28.83 22.10
N ASP A 539 -23.49 -28.21 23.10
CA ASP A 539 -24.86 -27.67 22.98
C ASP A 539 -24.82 -26.20 22.51
N SER A 540 -25.21 -25.97 21.26
CA SER A 540 -25.08 -24.68 20.55
C SER A 540 -25.92 -23.55 21.15
N THR A 541 -26.79 -23.86 22.10
CA THR A 541 -27.64 -22.88 22.77
C THR A 541 -26.98 -22.21 23.98
N LYS A 542 -25.86 -22.75 24.45
CA LYS A 542 -25.11 -22.21 25.60
C LYS A 542 -23.70 -21.79 25.20
N ARG A 543 -23.06 -21.03 26.09
CA ARG A 543 -21.65 -20.66 25.98
C ARG A 543 -20.76 -21.82 26.41
N LEU A 544 -19.51 -21.84 25.93
CA LEU A 544 -18.56 -22.88 26.29
C LEU A 544 -18.16 -22.83 27.77
N ASP A 545 -17.96 -21.64 28.31
CA ASP A 545 -17.58 -21.44 29.72
C ASP A 545 -18.62 -22.01 30.71
N GLU A 546 -19.90 -22.02 30.33
CA GLU A 546 -20.98 -22.63 31.12
C GLU A 546 -20.95 -24.16 31.14
N GLN A 547 -20.24 -24.78 30.20
CA GLN A 547 -20.14 -26.24 30.01
C GLN A 547 -18.71 -26.76 30.20
N SER A 548 -17.83 -25.93 30.76
CA SER A 548 -16.40 -26.22 30.77
C SER A 548 -16.05 -27.49 31.56
N GLY A 549 -16.85 -27.85 32.57
CA GLY A 549 -16.70 -29.12 33.31
C GLY A 549 -17.02 -30.39 32.51
N GLU A 550 -17.68 -30.29 31.36
CA GLU A 550 -17.94 -31.41 30.44
C GLU A 550 -16.81 -31.57 29.40
N ILE A 551 -15.92 -30.57 29.27
CA ILE A 551 -14.81 -30.61 28.31
C ILE A 551 -13.76 -31.62 28.78
N PRO A 552 -13.34 -32.58 27.93
CA PRO A 552 -12.29 -33.52 28.25
C PRO A 552 -10.98 -32.77 28.54
N THR A 553 -10.47 -32.94 29.77
CA THR A 553 -9.20 -32.36 30.22
C THR A 553 -8.08 -33.38 30.14
N ARG A 554 -6.94 -32.99 29.58
CA ARG A 554 -5.72 -33.79 29.44
C ARG A 554 -4.64 -33.24 30.37
N THR A 555 -4.15 -34.06 31.28
CA THR A 555 -2.98 -33.72 32.09
C THR A 555 -1.71 -34.09 31.33
N VAL A 556 -0.86 -33.10 31.04
CA VAL A 556 0.40 -33.30 30.32
C VAL A 556 1.58 -33.08 31.27
N PHE A 557 2.56 -33.97 31.20
CA PHE A 557 3.81 -33.87 31.93
C PHE A 557 4.93 -33.59 30.92
N LEU A 558 5.68 -32.51 31.15
CA LEU A 558 6.84 -32.15 30.32
C LEU A 558 8.11 -32.52 31.08
N GLU A 559 8.96 -33.34 30.45
CA GLU A 559 10.22 -33.78 31.06
C GLU A 559 11.31 -32.70 30.84
N ASN A 560 11.69 -32.43 29.58
CA ASN A 560 12.88 -31.63 29.28
C ASN A 560 12.63 -30.35 28.46
N GLN A 561 11.41 -30.08 28.00
CA GLN A 561 11.11 -28.97 27.08
C GLN A 561 10.48 -27.76 27.79
N TRP A 562 11.06 -27.34 28.91
CA TRP A 562 10.58 -26.19 29.67
C TRP A 562 11.75 -25.50 30.41
N ARG A 563 11.57 -24.22 30.75
CA ARG A 563 12.56 -23.41 31.46
C ARG A 563 11.88 -22.45 32.42
N VAL A 564 12.40 -22.35 33.64
CA VAL A 564 12.01 -21.31 34.61
C VAL A 564 12.59 -19.96 34.18
N LEU A 565 11.75 -18.94 34.16
CA LEU A 565 12.13 -17.59 33.77
C LEU A 565 12.53 -16.77 35.00
N GLU A 566 13.80 -16.86 35.38
CA GLU A 566 14.33 -16.15 36.54
C GLU A 566 14.34 -14.63 36.33
N ASN A 567 13.96 -13.92 37.39
CA ASN A 567 13.90 -12.46 37.44
C ASN A 567 13.09 -11.81 36.30
N MET A 568 12.08 -12.53 35.79
CA MET A 568 11.24 -12.05 34.70
C MET A 568 9.76 -12.25 34.98
N LYS A 569 9.01 -11.15 35.06
CA LYS A 569 7.53 -11.15 35.11
C LYS A 569 6.94 -11.38 33.72
N ALA A 570 7.27 -12.52 33.12
CA ALA A 570 6.81 -12.93 31.79
C ALA A 570 5.28 -12.97 31.70
N GLN A 571 4.74 -12.48 30.59
CA GLN A 571 3.30 -12.38 30.37
C GLN A 571 2.89 -12.84 28.97
N TYR A 572 3.66 -12.46 27.94
CA TYR A 572 3.34 -12.76 26.54
C TYR A 572 4.49 -13.46 25.83
N VAL A 573 4.19 -14.21 24.78
CA VAL A 573 5.18 -14.90 23.95
C VAL A 573 4.93 -14.67 22.46
N SER A 574 6.01 -14.50 21.71
CA SER A 574 6.02 -14.51 20.25
C SER A 574 7.05 -15.52 19.77
N VAL A 575 6.72 -16.31 18.76
CA VAL A 575 7.52 -17.46 18.35
C VAL A 575 7.72 -17.52 16.84
N ASN A 576 8.78 -18.21 16.41
CA ASN A 576 9.04 -18.55 15.03
C ASN A 576 9.76 -19.90 14.95
N GLY A 577 9.01 -20.97 14.66
CA GLY A 577 9.59 -22.33 14.54
C GLY A 577 10.54 -22.52 13.38
N ILE A 578 10.38 -21.77 12.27
CA ILE A 578 11.29 -21.86 11.11
C ILE A 578 12.68 -21.34 11.47
N ARG A 579 12.74 -20.22 12.21
CA ARG A 579 13.99 -19.61 12.68
C ARG A 579 14.45 -20.13 14.04
N LYS A 580 13.65 -20.99 14.66
CA LYS A 580 13.92 -21.62 15.96
C LYS A 580 14.15 -20.65 17.11
N VAL A 581 13.37 -19.56 17.12
CA VAL A 581 13.47 -18.49 18.13
C VAL A 581 12.13 -18.23 18.81
N SER A 582 12.19 -17.89 20.09
CA SER A 582 11.06 -17.36 20.86
C SER A 582 11.44 -16.05 21.54
N CYS A 583 10.44 -15.20 21.78
CA CYS A 583 10.59 -13.90 22.37
C CYS A 583 9.52 -13.72 23.43
N VAL A 584 9.92 -13.56 24.68
CA VAL A 584 9.02 -13.39 25.81
C VAL A 584 8.99 -11.91 26.20
N LEU A 585 7.78 -11.37 26.36
CA LEU A 585 7.54 -10.00 26.81
C LEU A 585 6.98 -10.03 28.23
N SER A 586 7.53 -9.20 29.09
CA SER A 586 7.05 -9.05 30.47
C SER A 586 5.77 -8.21 30.58
N SER A 587 5.08 -8.35 31.70
CA SER A 587 3.85 -7.62 32.06
C SER A 587 3.98 -6.08 31.99
N ASN A 588 5.18 -5.53 32.12
CA ASN A 588 5.41 -4.08 32.01
C ASN A 588 5.53 -3.57 30.57
N LEU A 589 5.48 -4.47 29.57
CA LEU A 589 5.54 -4.19 28.13
C LEU A 589 6.85 -3.52 27.66
N ARG A 590 7.92 -3.59 28.47
CA ARG A 590 9.21 -2.94 28.20
C ARG A 590 10.38 -3.90 28.27
N HIS A 591 10.32 -4.90 29.14
CA HIS A 591 11.39 -5.90 29.25
C HIS A 591 11.06 -7.11 28.37
N VAL A 592 11.97 -7.40 27.44
CA VAL A 592 11.91 -8.46 26.43
C VAL A 592 13.12 -9.37 26.61
N ARG A 593 12.91 -10.69 26.49
CA ARG A 593 13.98 -11.69 26.47
C ARG A 593 13.77 -12.61 25.27
N VAL A 594 14.82 -12.82 24.48
CA VAL A 594 14.80 -13.67 23.27
C VAL A 594 15.56 -14.94 23.56
N PHE A 595 15.01 -16.07 23.13
CA PHE A 595 15.58 -17.39 23.29
C PHE A 595 15.75 -18.05 21.93
N GLU A 596 16.89 -18.70 21.74
CA GLU A 596 17.06 -19.72 20.70
C GLU A 596 16.60 -21.05 21.30
N MET A 597 15.65 -21.72 20.66
CA MET A 597 14.94 -22.87 21.24
C MET A 597 15.62 -24.21 20.96
N ASP A 598 16.69 -24.20 20.17
CA ASP A 598 17.38 -25.38 19.65
C ASP A 598 18.68 -25.72 20.38
N VAL A 599 19.19 -24.79 21.20
CA VAL A 599 20.44 -24.94 21.93
C VAL A 599 20.08 -25.20 23.39
N GLU A 600 20.51 -26.35 23.94
CA GLU A 600 20.50 -26.57 25.38
C GLU A 600 21.47 -25.56 25.99
N ASP A 601 20.98 -24.72 26.90
CA ASP A 601 21.78 -23.65 27.49
C ASP A 601 22.94 -24.27 28.28
N ASP A 602 24.17 -24.12 27.79
CA ASP A 602 25.41 -24.58 28.45
C ASP A 602 25.72 -23.81 29.76
N GLY A 603 24.81 -22.94 30.20
CA GLY A 603 24.92 -22.15 31.42
C GLY A 603 24.73 -23.01 32.67
N GLU A 604 25.84 -23.30 33.35
CA GLU A 604 25.86 -23.73 34.75
C GLU A 604 24.87 -22.84 35.55
N VAL A 605 23.87 -23.48 36.16
CA VAL A 605 22.99 -22.82 37.12
C VAL A 605 23.89 -22.40 38.28
N GLU A 606 24.29 -21.12 38.33
CA GLU A 606 24.98 -20.54 39.48
C GLU A 606 23.99 -20.58 40.66
N GLU A 607 24.03 -21.65 41.45
CA GLU A 607 23.44 -21.66 42.78
C GLU A 607 24.25 -20.66 43.63
N GLU A 608 23.67 -19.49 43.91
CA GLU A 608 24.23 -18.53 44.84
C GLU A 608 24.37 -19.19 46.23
N GLU A 609 25.59 -19.56 46.63
CA GLU A 609 25.89 -19.98 48.00
C GLU A 609 25.69 -18.77 48.94
N GLU A 610 24.68 -18.84 49.81
CA GLU A 610 24.49 -17.91 50.92
C GLU A 610 25.66 -18.03 51.92
N GLU A 611 26.63 -17.10 51.89
CA GLU A 611 27.67 -17.02 52.93
C GLU A 611 27.09 -16.50 54.26
N GLU A 612 26.96 -17.40 55.24
CA GLU A 612 26.68 -17.07 56.64
C GLU A 612 27.77 -16.15 57.24
N THR A 613 27.37 -14.94 57.63
CA THR A 613 28.20 -14.01 58.41
C THR A 613 28.57 -14.56 59.78
N THR A 614 29.86 -14.71 60.07
CA THR A 614 30.39 -14.76 61.44
C THR A 614 31.53 -13.76 61.66
N GLN A 615 31.27 -12.79 62.53
CA GLN A 615 32.22 -11.79 63.04
C GLN A 615 33.19 -12.42 64.05
N ILE A 616 34.52 -12.23 63.91
CA ILE A 616 35.44 -11.99 65.04
C ILE A 616 36.54 -11.00 64.62
N ALA A 617 36.90 -10.13 65.56
CA ALA A 617 37.60 -8.87 65.44
C ALA A 617 39.14 -8.89 65.50
N ALA A 618 39.69 -7.72 65.09
CA ALA A 618 40.86 -7.00 65.61
C ALA A 618 42.24 -7.21 64.97
N GLY A 619 42.84 -6.10 64.51
CA GLY A 619 44.29 -5.94 64.33
C GLY A 619 44.66 -5.00 63.16
N GLU A 620 44.96 -3.75 63.48
CA GLU A 620 45.28 -2.61 62.59
C GLU A 620 46.79 -2.62 62.14
N PRO A 621 47.31 -1.60 61.41
CA PRO A 621 47.93 -1.72 60.07
C PRO A 621 49.46 -1.44 60.06
N ASP A 622 50.12 -1.51 58.90
CA ASP A 622 51.04 -0.44 58.43
C ASP A 622 51.80 -0.70 57.10
N GLU A 623 51.83 0.40 56.33
CA GLU A 623 52.95 1.02 55.58
C GLU A 623 53.55 0.48 54.26
N LEU A 624 53.36 1.34 53.24
CA LEU A 624 54.35 2.01 52.38
C LEU A 624 55.18 1.22 51.35
N ASN A 625 55.07 1.61 50.08
CA ASN A 625 56.14 2.40 49.45
C ASN A 625 55.70 3.16 48.19
N GLN A 626 56.08 4.44 48.17
CA GLN A 626 56.05 5.42 47.06
C GLN A 626 57.20 5.14 46.08
N SER A 627 57.13 5.48 44.79
CA SER A 627 57.50 6.80 44.20
C SER A 627 57.54 6.61 42.66
N ALA A 628 56.89 7.45 41.84
CA ALA A 628 57.41 8.64 41.12
C ALA A 628 58.61 8.32 40.18
N ASP A 629 58.74 8.79 38.93
CA ASP A 629 58.12 9.88 38.20
C ASP A 629 58.58 9.87 36.71
N ASN A 630 57.93 10.70 35.89
CA ASN A 630 58.39 11.38 34.65
C ASN A 630 58.11 10.82 33.23
N GLN A 631 57.15 11.49 32.56
CA GLN A 631 57.26 12.38 31.36
C GLN A 631 58.01 11.88 30.11
N ASP A 632 57.69 12.21 28.86
CA ASP A 632 56.65 12.96 28.12
C ASP A 632 56.97 12.74 26.62
N ASN A 633 55.98 12.71 25.71
CA ASN A 633 55.99 13.35 24.36
C ASN A 633 54.89 12.84 23.40
N VAL A 634 53.76 13.57 23.38
CA VAL A 634 53.20 14.41 22.28
C VAL A 634 53.37 14.02 20.79
N CYS A 635 52.21 13.99 20.11
CA CYS A 635 51.87 14.20 18.67
C CYS A 635 52.37 13.19 17.62
N GLY A 636 51.63 12.79 16.58
CA GLY A 636 50.34 13.21 16.02
C GLY A 636 50.31 12.86 14.52
N ALA A 637 49.17 12.36 14.04
CA ALA A 637 48.69 12.26 12.64
C ALA A 637 49.59 11.62 11.56
N SER A 638 49.04 10.67 10.79
CA SER A 638 48.72 10.83 9.35
C SER A 638 48.26 9.51 8.71
N VAL A 639 47.28 9.66 7.82
CA VAL A 639 46.71 8.71 6.87
C VAL A 639 47.74 8.34 5.80
N GLU A 640 47.82 7.06 5.40
CA GLU A 640 48.38 6.67 4.10
C GLU A 640 47.50 5.59 3.44
N GLU A 641 47.05 5.95 2.23
CA GLU A 641 46.49 5.10 1.20
C GLU A 641 47.56 4.11 0.68
N LEU A 642 47.14 2.91 0.26
CA LEU A 642 47.96 1.97 -0.50
C LEU A 642 47.29 1.72 -1.86
N PRO A 643 48.03 1.82 -2.98
CA PRO A 643 47.52 1.49 -4.31
C PRO A 643 48.01 0.13 -4.84
N ASP A 644 47.26 -0.28 -5.88
CA ASP A 644 47.66 -0.98 -7.10
C ASP A 644 47.68 -2.52 -7.26
N GLU A 645 46.94 -2.90 -8.32
CA GLU A 645 47.25 -3.85 -9.41
C GLU A 645 47.43 -5.34 -9.05
N THR A 646 46.89 -6.35 -9.72
CA THR A 646 46.56 -6.68 -11.13
C THR A 646 45.83 -8.05 -11.06
N GLU A 647 44.91 -8.50 -11.90
CA GLU A 647 45.05 -9.06 -13.26
C GLU A 647 43.74 -9.86 -13.49
N GLU A 648 42.92 -9.57 -14.51
CA GLU A 648 41.88 -10.52 -14.96
C GLU A 648 41.92 -10.66 -16.48
N GLN A 649 42.13 -11.92 -16.90
CA GLN A 649 42.26 -12.38 -18.27
C GLN A 649 40.89 -12.51 -18.94
N GLU A 650 40.83 -12.04 -20.19
CA GLU A 650 39.81 -12.42 -21.17
C GLU A 650 39.82 -13.94 -21.43
N SER A 651 38.65 -14.57 -21.39
CA SER A 651 38.39 -15.72 -22.25
C SER A 651 36.94 -15.74 -22.73
N SER A 652 36.78 -15.32 -23.98
CA SER A 652 35.70 -15.73 -24.87
C SER A 652 35.71 -17.25 -25.05
N LEU A 653 34.54 -17.89 -25.10
CA LEU A 653 34.23 -19.04 -25.97
C LEU A 653 32.74 -19.41 -25.84
N ASP A 654 31.98 -18.95 -26.82
CA ASP A 654 30.73 -19.56 -27.34
C ASP A 654 31.10 -20.74 -28.27
N PRO A 655 30.19 -21.69 -28.59
CA PRO A 655 28.81 -21.45 -29.01
C PRO A 655 27.70 -22.25 -28.33
#